data_AF-A0A151SAW3-F1
#
_entry.id   AF-A0A151SAW3-F1
#
_cell.length_a   1.000
_cell.length_b   1.000
_cell.length_c   1.000
_cell.angle_alpha   90.00
_cell.angle_beta   90.00
_cell.angle_gamma   90.00
#
_symmetry.space_group_name_H-M   'P 1'
#
loop_
_entity.id
_entity.type
_entity.pdbx_description
1 polymer ?
#
loop_
_entity_poly.entity_id
_entity_poly.type
_entity_poly.pdbx_seq_one_letter_code
_entity_poly.pdbx_strand_id
1 'polypeptide(L)'
;MPNKTIIWYANGDNLAPTGSRLELNDSRGLVLSNPQGLELWRSNFTSGIVFNGLMNDDGNFQLLDQNFVPIWESFTHPTDTLVPTQVMELNGELSSRQGELNFSRGRFKLLLQEDGNLVFNLINLPSNYSYEPYYDIGTADARNQTNVGMKLIFDKSGFLYILKKSGEKFSLIKPIETVSTTDFFYKATINYDGVFTISYYPKDPKNGQGWITSKTIPENICLNSTFTNSEGICGFNSICNLEKDQRPMCKCPEGYSLIDSNNMYGGCIPDFQVICQGGGHQGSQDDLYIMKELQNTDWPKSDYETLSPIVLLGISVLVILMLIGAICFGFPYNCKKIKNSRTNNSVVGKNLRNFTFKELIEATSNFREELGRGSFSIVYKGTIEMTSVAVKKLDKLFRDNDKEFQTEVNVIGQTHHRNLVRLLGYCNEGQHRILVYEFMSNGTLASFLFTPLKSNWGQRFDIALGIARGLVYLHEECCTQINHCDIKPQNILLDDQYNARISDFGLAKLLLINQSHTETGIRGTKGYVAPDWFRSAPITTKVDTYSFGVVLLEIICCRKNVEKEPDNEEKGILTDWAYDCYIARRLHILLENDDEAINDIKSFEKLVMIAIWCIQEDPSRRPTMKKVLQMLEGIAEVSIPPSPYLHGSVS
;
A
#
# COMPACT_ATOMS: atom_id res chain seq x y z
N MET A 1 7.73 -32.85 27.53
CA MET A 1 7.64 -31.84 26.45
C MET A 1 8.23 -30.54 26.96
N PRO A 2 8.89 -29.72 26.12
CA PRO A 2 9.26 -28.36 26.51
C PRO A 2 7.99 -27.65 26.99
N ASN A 3 8.09 -26.93 28.11
CA ASN A 3 6.95 -26.32 28.77
C ASN A 3 6.27 -25.35 27.78
N LYS A 4 5.13 -25.75 27.18
CA LYS A 4 4.30 -25.03 26.19
C LYS A 4 4.69 -25.19 24.69
N THR A 5 4.70 -26.43 24.17
CA THR A 5 4.69 -26.61 22.70
C THR A 5 3.30 -26.29 22.15
N ILE A 6 3.19 -25.29 21.29
CA ILE A 6 1.93 -24.87 20.63
C ILE A 6 1.83 -25.58 19.28
N ILE A 7 0.77 -26.37 19.09
CA ILE A 7 0.47 -27.12 17.84
C ILE A 7 -0.76 -26.58 17.10
N TRP A 8 -1.54 -25.73 17.76
CA TRP A 8 -2.72 -25.08 17.21
C TRP A 8 -2.99 -23.78 17.98
N TYR A 9 -3.50 -22.76 17.29
CA TYR A 9 -3.89 -21.49 17.88
C TYR A 9 -5.01 -20.85 17.07
N ALA A 10 -5.83 -20.02 17.73
CA ALA A 10 -6.85 -19.22 17.07
C ALA A 10 -6.37 -17.77 16.93
N ASN A 11 -6.83 -17.10 15.87
CA ASN A 11 -6.69 -15.64 15.71
C ASN A 11 -5.24 -15.13 15.75
N GLY A 12 -4.37 -15.66 14.89
CA GLY A 12 -2.96 -15.27 14.85
C GLY A 12 -2.73 -13.77 14.66
N ASP A 13 -3.54 -13.13 13.80
CA ASP A 13 -3.36 -11.72 13.40
C ASP A 13 -3.78 -10.71 14.47
N ASN A 14 -4.68 -11.11 15.38
CA ASN A 14 -5.24 -10.25 16.43
C ASN A 14 -5.16 -10.95 17.79
N LEU A 15 -3.97 -10.92 18.40
CA LEU A 15 -3.75 -11.58 19.70
C LEU A 15 -4.75 -11.10 20.77
N ALA A 16 -5.28 -12.07 21.52
CA ALA A 16 -6.24 -11.79 22.57
C ALA A 16 -5.57 -11.03 23.74
N PRO A 17 -6.09 -9.85 24.13
CA PRO A 17 -5.54 -9.10 25.26
C PRO A 17 -5.77 -9.83 26.59
N THR A 18 -4.96 -9.52 27.59
CA THR A 18 -5.11 -10.05 28.95
C THR A 18 -6.52 -9.78 29.49
N GLY A 19 -7.15 -10.80 30.06
CA GLY A 19 -8.53 -10.74 30.55
C GLY A 19 -9.60 -11.13 29.52
N SER A 20 -9.20 -11.52 28.30
CA SER A 20 -10.09 -12.13 27.32
C SER A 20 -10.72 -13.43 27.84
N ARG A 21 -11.91 -13.76 27.33
CA ARG A 21 -12.70 -14.91 27.73
C ARG A 21 -12.92 -15.84 26.56
N LEU A 22 -12.78 -17.13 26.81
CA LEU A 22 -13.11 -18.20 25.86
C LEU A 22 -14.35 -18.91 26.38
N GLU A 23 -15.45 -18.85 25.64
CA GLU A 23 -16.74 -19.36 26.06
C GLU A 23 -17.28 -20.34 25.01
N LEU A 24 -17.94 -21.40 25.48
CA LEU A 24 -18.64 -22.33 24.61
C LEU A 24 -20.09 -21.91 24.49
N ASN A 25 -20.52 -21.62 23.28
CA ASN A 25 -21.87 -21.16 22.95
C ASN A 25 -22.58 -22.20 22.07
N ASP A 26 -23.87 -22.42 22.35
CA ASP A 26 -24.72 -23.41 21.68
C ASP A 26 -24.87 -23.19 20.17
N SER A 27 -24.98 -21.94 19.74
CA SER A 27 -25.23 -21.55 18.34
C SER A 27 -24.00 -20.99 17.63
N ARG A 28 -23.00 -20.52 18.41
CA ARG A 28 -21.79 -19.86 17.89
C ARG A 28 -20.52 -20.67 18.09
N GLY A 29 -20.60 -21.80 18.78
CA GLY A 29 -19.45 -22.66 19.08
C GLY A 29 -18.49 -22.04 20.08
N LEU A 30 -17.20 -22.27 19.88
CA LEU A 30 -16.16 -21.72 20.74
C LEU A 30 -15.92 -20.26 20.35
N VAL A 31 -16.26 -19.33 21.25
CA VAL A 31 -16.17 -17.89 21.03
C VAL A 31 -15.11 -17.29 21.93
N LEU A 32 -14.15 -16.59 21.34
CA LEU A 32 -13.12 -15.82 22.03
C LEU A 32 -13.51 -14.35 22.00
N SER A 33 -13.63 -13.74 23.17
CA SER A 33 -14.03 -12.34 23.32
C SER A 33 -13.01 -11.54 24.14
N ASN A 34 -12.83 -10.26 23.82
CA ASN A 34 -11.97 -9.36 24.58
C ASN A 34 -12.61 -9.00 25.96
N PRO A 35 -11.88 -8.32 26.87
CA PRO A 35 -12.40 -7.92 28.17
C PRO A 35 -13.66 -7.04 28.13
N GLN A 36 -13.89 -6.35 27.00
CA GLN A 36 -15.06 -5.49 26.76
C GLN A 36 -16.25 -6.28 26.16
N GLY A 37 -16.11 -7.58 25.91
CA GLY A 37 -17.16 -8.44 25.35
C GLY A 37 -17.25 -8.45 23.82
N LEU A 38 -16.28 -7.86 23.10
CA LEU A 38 -16.21 -7.92 21.64
C LEU A 38 -15.65 -9.28 21.19
N GLU A 39 -16.31 -9.94 20.24
CA GLU A 39 -15.82 -11.19 19.63
C GLU A 39 -14.53 -10.93 18.84
N LEU A 40 -13.47 -11.66 19.19
CA LEU A 40 -12.18 -11.67 18.51
C LEU A 40 -12.10 -12.81 17.49
N TRP A 41 -12.68 -13.96 17.82
CA TRP A 41 -12.69 -15.14 16.96
C TRP A 41 -13.79 -16.10 17.39
N ARG A 42 -14.28 -16.93 16.46
CA ARG A 42 -15.15 -18.06 16.78
C ARG A 42 -14.89 -19.28 15.89
N SER A 43 -15.21 -20.47 16.39
CA SER A 43 -15.28 -21.68 15.57
C SER A 43 -16.43 -21.55 14.56
N ASN A 44 -16.13 -21.63 13.27
CA ASN A 44 -17.15 -21.49 12.22
C ASN A 44 -17.66 -22.87 11.78
N PHE A 45 -18.97 -23.10 11.85
CA PHE A 45 -19.63 -24.31 11.34
C PHE A 45 -20.99 -23.94 10.72
N THR A 46 -21.41 -24.67 9.70
CA THR A 46 -22.56 -24.31 8.84
C THR A 46 -23.92 -24.64 9.44
N SER A 47 -24.01 -25.69 10.27
CA SER A 47 -25.27 -26.14 10.86
C SER A 47 -25.02 -27.00 12.09
N GLY A 48 -25.93 -26.93 13.06
CA GLY A 48 -25.87 -27.71 14.28
C GLY A 48 -26.05 -26.85 15.52
N ILE A 49 -26.25 -27.50 16.66
CA ILE A 49 -26.20 -26.87 17.98
C ILE A 49 -25.12 -27.60 18.76
N VAL A 50 -24.21 -26.84 19.35
CA VAL A 50 -23.12 -27.37 20.16
C VAL A 50 -23.70 -27.91 21.45
N PHE A 51 -23.55 -29.21 21.66
CA PHE A 51 -23.99 -29.90 22.86
C PHE A 51 -22.86 -29.97 23.90
N ASN A 52 -21.65 -30.37 23.47
CA ASN A 52 -20.46 -30.40 24.31
C ASN A 52 -19.17 -30.21 23.50
N GLY A 53 -18.11 -29.77 24.17
CA GLY A 53 -16.74 -29.79 23.67
C GLY A 53 -15.96 -30.97 24.24
N LEU A 54 -15.12 -31.61 23.42
CA LEU A 54 -14.31 -32.77 23.79
C LEU A 54 -12.85 -32.52 23.38
N MET A 55 -11.91 -32.77 24.29
CA MET A 55 -10.48 -32.80 24.01
C MET A 55 -10.02 -34.26 23.94
N ASN A 56 -9.61 -34.71 22.75
CA ASN A 56 -9.14 -36.08 22.54
C ASN A 56 -7.69 -36.26 23.03
N ASP A 57 -7.30 -37.51 23.30
CA ASP A 57 -5.94 -37.86 23.73
C ASP A 57 -4.87 -37.59 22.66
N ASP A 58 -5.28 -37.47 21.39
CA ASP A 58 -4.40 -37.08 20.28
C ASP A 58 -4.23 -35.55 20.18
N GLY A 59 -4.94 -34.78 21.00
CA GLY A 59 -4.89 -33.32 21.04
C GLY A 59 -5.96 -32.63 20.18
N ASN A 60 -6.81 -33.37 19.48
CA ASN A 60 -7.88 -32.78 18.69
C ASN A 60 -9.02 -32.30 19.60
N PHE A 61 -9.31 -31.00 19.58
CA PHE A 61 -10.49 -30.43 20.21
C PHE A 61 -11.69 -30.45 19.24
N GLN A 62 -12.78 -31.08 19.65
CA GLN A 62 -13.99 -31.26 18.87
C GLN A 62 -15.19 -30.61 19.54
N LEU A 63 -16.07 -29.99 18.75
CA LEU A 63 -17.41 -29.59 19.15
C LEU A 63 -18.40 -30.60 18.59
N LEU A 64 -19.24 -31.17 19.44
CA LEU A 64 -20.18 -32.21 19.08
C LEU A 64 -21.62 -31.71 19.16
N ASP A 65 -22.48 -32.27 18.31
CA ASP A 65 -23.93 -32.09 18.41
C ASP A 65 -24.57 -33.04 19.46
N GLN A 66 -25.89 -32.97 19.60
CA GLN A 66 -26.67 -33.82 20.51
C GLN A 66 -26.57 -35.33 20.21
N ASN A 67 -26.13 -35.71 19.01
CA ASN A 67 -25.91 -37.10 18.61
C ASN A 67 -24.44 -37.53 18.75
N PHE A 68 -23.61 -36.70 19.39
CA PHE A 68 -22.16 -36.88 19.51
C PHE A 68 -21.43 -36.90 18.16
N VAL A 69 -22.00 -36.26 17.13
CA VAL A 69 -21.34 -36.10 15.83
C VAL A 69 -20.51 -34.82 15.85
N PRO A 70 -19.21 -34.87 15.47
CA PRO A 70 -18.40 -33.67 15.37
C PRO A 70 -18.95 -32.69 14.32
N ILE A 71 -19.24 -31.47 14.75
CA ILE A 71 -19.67 -30.35 13.90
C ILE A 71 -18.54 -29.35 13.64
N TRP A 72 -17.49 -29.38 14.47
CA TRP A 72 -16.26 -28.62 14.25
C TRP A 72 -15.09 -29.33 14.94
N GLU A 73 -13.91 -29.30 14.32
CA GLU A 73 -12.69 -29.90 14.86
C GLU A 73 -11.48 -28.98 14.67
N SER A 74 -10.60 -28.91 15.66
CA SER A 74 -9.36 -28.14 15.58
C SER A 74 -8.44 -28.67 14.48
N PHE A 75 -8.39 -29.99 14.30
CA PHE A 75 -7.47 -30.64 13.37
C PHE A 75 -7.87 -30.52 11.90
N THR A 76 -9.13 -30.19 11.60
CA THR A 76 -9.57 -29.83 10.24
C THR A 76 -9.28 -28.37 9.88
N HIS A 77 -8.78 -27.58 10.85
CA HIS A 77 -8.39 -26.19 10.68
C HIS A 77 -6.93 -25.99 11.14
N PRO A 78 -5.96 -26.67 10.51
CA PRO A 78 -4.57 -26.58 10.94
C PRO A 78 -4.02 -25.16 10.69
N THR A 79 -3.04 -24.76 11.50
CA THR A 79 -2.41 -23.43 11.42
C THR A 79 -1.08 -23.52 10.67
N ASP A 80 0.02 -23.70 11.42
CA ASP A 80 1.37 -23.87 10.89
C ASP A 80 1.90 -25.29 11.09
N THR A 81 1.21 -26.11 11.90
CA THR A 81 1.68 -27.40 12.36
C THR A 81 0.67 -28.51 12.07
N LEU A 82 1.18 -29.64 11.59
CA LEU A 82 0.50 -30.92 11.52
C LEU A 82 1.04 -31.88 12.58
N VAL A 83 0.16 -32.68 13.16
CA VAL A 83 0.47 -33.77 14.10
C VAL A 83 -0.14 -35.08 13.60
N PRO A 84 0.31 -36.25 14.11
CA PRO A 84 -0.31 -37.53 13.80
C PRO A 84 -1.83 -37.51 13.98
N THR A 85 -2.53 -38.29 13.15
CA THR A 85 -4.01 -38.37 12.95
C THR A 85 -4.60 -37.31 12.01
N GLN A 86 -3.85 -36.27 11.65
CA GLN A 86 -4.35 -35.23 10.73
C GLN A 86 -4.31 -35.64 9.26
N VAL A 87 -5.31 -35.18 8.53
CA VAL A 87 -5.45 -35.33 7.08
C VAL A 87 -5.72 -33.96 6.48
N MET A 88 -4.92 -33.60 5.47
CA MET A 88 -5.12 -32.41 4.66
C MET A 88 -5.60 -32.84 3.27
N GLU A 89 -6.80 -32.39 2.93
CA GLU A 89 -7.44 -32.60 1.63
C GLU A 89 -6.84 -31.66 0.56
N LEU A 90 -7.24 -31.85 -0.70
CA LEU A 90 -6.93 -30.90 -1.78
C LEU A 90 -7.37 -29.48 -1.41
N ASN A 91 -6.59 -28.49 -1.82
CA ASN A 91 -6.67 -27.07 -1.43
C ASN A 91 -6.46 -26.79 0.06
N GLY A 92 -6.15 -27.80 0.87
CA GLY A 92 -5.73 -27.59 2.25
C GLY A 92 -4.37 -26.90 2.33
N GLU A 93 -4.21 -26.02 3.32
CA GLU A 93 -3.01 -25.21 3.49
C GLU A 93 -2.54 -25.12 4.93
N LEU A 94 -1.23 -24.89 5.11
CA LEU A 94 -0.65 -24.35 6.33
C LEU A 94 -0.03 -23.01 6.02
N SER A 95 -0.18 -22.05 6.94
CA SER A 95 0.52 -20.78 6.86
C SER A 95 1.57 -20.71 7.96
N SER A 96 2.77 -20.23 7.63
CA SER A 96 3.79 -19.97 8.63
C SER A 96 3.35 -18.85 9.57
N ARG A 97 4.05 -18.73 10.69
CA ARG A 97 4.02 -17.54 11.55
C ARG A 97 4.86 -16.43 10.92
N GLN A 98 4.62 -15.18 11.33
CA GLN A 98 5.44 -14.04 10.90
C GLN A 98 6.81 -14.01 11.59
N GLY A 99 6.92 -14.60 12.78
CA GLY A 99 8.17 -14.78 13.50
C GLY A 99 8.03 -15.84 14.59
N GLU A 100 9.10 -16.11 15.33
CA GLU A 100 9.10 -17.17 16.35
C GLU A 100 8.05 -16.96 17.45
N LEU A 101 7.89 -15.71 17.90
CA LEU A 101 6.93 -15.30 18.94
C LEU A 101 5.73 -14.51 18.38
N ASN A 102 5.69 -14.29 17.06
CA ASN A 102 4.64 -13.53 16.39
C ASN A 102 3.75 -14.49 15.59
N PHE A 103 2.57 -14.79 16.15
CA PHE A 103 1.62 -15.77 15.60
C PHE A 103 0.77 -15.24 14.45
N SER A 104 0.94 -13.97 14.07
CA SER A 104 0.33 -13.42 12.87
C SER A 104 0.73 -14.23 11.63
N ARG A 105 -0.13 -14.20 10.62
CA ARG A 105 0.08 -14.92 9.38
C ARG A 105 1.38 -14.47 8.72
N GLY A 106 2.29 -15.42 8.52
CA GLY A 106 3.55 -15.24 7.85
C GLY A 106 3.46 -15.43 6.35
N ARG A 107 4.57 -15.14 5.67
CA ARG A 107 4.65 -15.09 4.21
C ARG A 107 4.94 -16.43 3.55
N PHE A 108 5.08 -17.52 4.29
CA PHE A 108 5.33 -18.85 3.73
C PHE A 108 4.11 -19.73 3.90
N LYS A 109 3.77 -20.46 2.84
CA LYS A 109 2.59 -21.33 2.81
C LYS A 109 2.94 -22.68 2.23
N LEU A 110 2.41 -23.73 2.84
CA LEU A 110 2.34 -25.09 2.29
C LEU A 110 0.93 -25.30 1.74
N LEU A 111 0.81 -25.79 0.51
CA LEU A 111 -0.48 -25.98 -0.16
C LEU A 111 -0.48 -27.31 -0.91
N LEU A 112 -1.53 -28.12 -0.71
CA LEU A 112 -1.82 -29.26 -1.59
C LEU A 112 -2.75 -28.79 -2.71
N GLN A 113 -2.23 -28.64 -3.92
CA GLN A 113 -2.96 -28.07 -5.07
C GLN A 113 -3.97 -29.06 -5.68
N GLU A 114 -4.94 -28.56 -6.44
CA GLU A 114 -5.95 -29.39 -7.13
C GLU A 114 -5.35 -30.38 -8.14
N ASP A 115 -4.17 -30.08 -8.70
CA ASP A 115 -3.43 -30.98 -9.59
C ASP A 115 -2.75 -32.13 -8.84
N GLY A 116 -2.83 -32.14 -7.52
CA GLY A 116 -2.26 -33.14 -6.63
C GLY A 116 -0.82 -32.89 -6.22
N ASN A 117 -0.22 -31.74 -6.60
CA ASN A 117 1.13 -31.38 -6.15
C ASN A 117 1.10 -30.74 -4.76
N LEU A 118 1.99 -31.17 -3.88
CA LEU A 118 2.29 -30.45 -2.63
C LEU A 118 3.40 -29.44 -2.89
N VAL A 119 3.08 -28.17 -2.68
CA VAL A 119 3.94 -27.03 -3.02
C VAL A 119 4.15 -26.09 -1.84
N PHE A 120 5.25 -25.35 -1.91
CA PHE A 120 5.61 -24.32 -0.96
C PHE A 120 5.68 -22.97 -1.66
N ASN A 121 4.83 -22.02 -1.25
CA ASN A 121 4.68 -20.72 -1.87
C ASN A 121 5.11 -19.60 -0.91
N LEU A 122 5.53 -18.49 -1.52
CA LEU A 122 5.59 -17.20 -0.86
C LEU A 122 4.26 -16.46 -1.07
N ILE A 123 3.80 -15.75 -0.04
CA ILE A 123 2.63 -14.87 -0.09
C ILE A 123 3.12 -13.43 0.10
N ASN A 124 2.71 -12.56 -0.81
CA ASN A 124 2.78 -11.12 -0.60
C ASN A 124 1.72 -10.73 0.44
N LEU A 125 2.11 -10.51 1.70
CA LEU A 125 1.18 -10.27 2.81
C LEU A 125 0.20 -9.11 2.57
N PRO A 126 0.61 -7.95 2.01
CA PRO A 126 -0.31 -6.85 1.73
C PRO A 126 -1.42 -7.17 0.70
N SER A 127 -1.07 -7.89 -0.38
CA SER A 127 -2.02 -8.20 -1.46
C SER A 127 -2.66 -9.59 -1.37
N ASN A 128 -2.16 -10.44 -0.48
CA ASN A 128 -2.46 -11.87 -0.40
C ASN A 128 -2.16 -12.64 -1.70
N TYR A 129 -1.32 -12.08 -2.58
CA TYR A 129 -0.90 -12.72 -3.83
C TYR A 129 0.06 -13.89 -3.52
N SER A 130 -0.22 -15.05 -4.08
CA SER A 130 0.65 -16.24 -3.97
C SER A 130 1.59 -16.29 -5.16
N TYR A 131 2.89 -16.18 -4.90
CA TYR A 131 3.93 -16.36 -5.92
C TYR A 131 4.03 -17.82 -6.38
N GLU A 132 4.75 -18.04 -7.48
CA GLU A 132 5.13 -19.39 -7.91
C GLU A 132 5.80 -20.16 -6.76
N PRO A 133 5.64 -21.50 -6.71
CA PRO A 133 6.29 -22.30 -5.69
C PRO A 133 7.80 -22.08 -5.68
N TYR A 134 8.36 -21.85 -4.49
CA TYR A 134 9.81 -21.91 -4.29
C TYR A 134 10.31 -23.34 -4.13
N TYR A 135 9.41 -24.27 -3.83
CA TYR A 135 9.72 -25.69 -3.78
C TYR A 135 8.45 -26.48 -4.05
N ASP A 136 8.58 -27.60 -4.77
CA ASP A 136 7.50 -28.56 -4.98
C ASP A 136 8.00 -29.99 -4.80
N ILE A 137 7.09 -30.86 -4.38
CA ILE A 137 7.41 -32.27 -4.10
C ILE A 137 7.41 -33.12 -5.38
N GLY A 138 6.81 -32.64 -6.48
CA GLY A 138 6.69 -33.38 -7.73
C GLY A 138 5.66 -34.52 -7.66
N THR A 139 4.51 -34.27 -7.04
CA THR A 139 3.41 -35.25 -6.85
C THR A 139 2.24 -35.07 -7.82
N ALA A 140 2.29 -34.05 -8.67
CA ALA A 140 1.42 -33.96 -9.86
C ALA A 140 1.96 -34.82 -11.00
N ASP A 141 1.05 -35.32 -11.84
CA ASP A 141 1.35 -36.09 -13.03
C ASP A 141 0.40 -35.66 -14.15
N ALA A 142 0.88 -34.76 -15.01
CA ALA A 142 0.11 -34.26 -16.14
C ALA A 142 -0.21 -35.32 -17.19
N ARG A 143 0.54 -36.45 -17.22
CA ARG A 143 0.36 -37.53 -18.19
C ARG A 143 -0.56 -38.62 -17.66
N ASN A 144 -0.63 -38.79 -16.34
CA ASN A 144 -1.46 -39.79 -15.69
C ASN A 144 -2.23 -39.21 -14.51
N GLN A 145 -3.44 -38.70 -14.79
CA GLN A 145 -4.35 -38.15 -13.78
C GLN A 145 -4.81 -39.19 -12.73
N THR A 146 -4.58 -40.49 -12.95
CA THR A 146 -4.86 -41.52 -11.94
C THR A 146 -3.73 -41.70 -10.92
N ASN A 147 -2.58 -41.03 -11.11
CA ASN A 147 -1.43 -41.13 -10.22
C ASN A 147 -1.05 -39.81 -9.51
N VAL A 148 -1.97 -38.86 -9.46
CA VAL A 148 -1.78 -37.57 -8.76
C VAL A 148 -2.08 -37.70 -7.27
N GLY A 149 -1.48 -36.84 -6.45
CA GLY A 149 -1.79 -36.71 -5.03
C GLY A 149 -3.27 -36.37 -4.78
N MET A 150 -3.83 -36.90 -3.70
CA MET A 150 -5.19 -36.60 -3.23
C MET A 150 -5.22 -35.98 -1.84
N LYS A 151 -4.42 -36.54 -0.93
CA LYS A 151 -4.43 -36.18 0.49
C LYS A 151 -3.02 -36.23 1.04
N LEU A 152 -2.67 -35.25 1.86
CA LEU A 152 -1.49 -35.33 2.72
C LEU A 152 -1.95 -35.90 4.08
N ILE A 153 -1.38 -37.04 4.47
CA ILE A 153 -1.78 -37.78 5.66
C ILE A 153 -0.60 -37.85 6.62
N PHE A 154 -0.81 -37.39 7.85
CA PHE A 154 0.07 -37.67 8.97
C PHE A 154 -0.57 -38.77 9.82
N ASP A 155 -0.18 -40.02 9.59
CA ASP A 155 -0.85 -41.14 10.25
C ASP A 155 -0.43 -41.31 11.73
N LYS A 156 -1.22 -42.10 12.46
CA LYS A 156 -0.98 -42.42 13.88
C LYS A 156 0.34 -43.15 14.16
N SER A 157 0.98 -43.70 13.13
CA SER A 157 2.26 -44.39 13.21
C SER A 157 3.44 -43.43 12.97
N GLY A 158 3.17 -42.15 12.72
CA GLY A 158 4.18 -41.12 12.52
C GLY A 158 4.67 -41.00 11.07
N PHE A 159 4.00 -41.64 10.10
CA PHE A 159 4.30 -41.46 8.69
C PHE A 159 3.57 -40.24 8.14
N LEU A 160 4.32 -39.32 7.53
CA LEU A 160 3.79 -38.23 6.73
C LEU A 160 3.97 -38.56 5.25
N TYR A 161 2.86 -38.75 4.54
CA TYR A 161 2.87 -39.16 3.13
C TYR A 161 1.71 -38.55 2.34
N ILE A 162 1.89 -38.44 1.03
CA ILE A 162 0.82 -38.09 0.08
C ILE A 162 0.21 -39.39 -0.43
N LEU A 163 -1.10 -39.56 -0.24
CA LEU A 163 -1.87 -40.65 -0.83
C LEU A 163 -2.28 -40.25 -2.24
N LYS A 164 -1.86 -41.03 -3.24
CA LYS A 164 -2.23 -40.82 -4.65
C LYS A 164 -3.55 -41.50 -5.01
N LYS A 165 -4.19 -41.06 -6.09
CA LYS A 165 -5.42 -41.68 -6.65
C LYS A 165 -5.26 -43.17 -6.98
N SER A 166 -4.05 -43.59 -7.32
CA SER A 166 -3.69 -44.99 -7.59
C SER A 166 -3.69 -45.88 -6.35
N GLY A 167 -3.73 -45.28 -5.15
CA GLY A 167 -3.50 -45.95 -3.87
C GLY A 167 -2.02 -46.00 -3.45
N GLU A 168 -1.10 -45.56 -4.31
CA GLU A 168 0.33 -45.45 -3.98
C GLU A 168 0.55 -44.37 -2.90
N LYS A 169 1.46 -44.64 -1.96
CA LYS A 169 1.86 -43.70 -0.91
C LYS A 169 3.22 -43.09 -1.22
N PHE A 170 3.26 -41.78 -1.48
CA PHE A 170 4.51 -41.04 -1.62
C PHE A 170 4.97 -40.52 -0.24
N SER A 171 5.97 -41.15 0.37
CA SER A 171 6.40 -40.81 1.73
C SER A 171 7.28 -39.56 1.76
N LEU A 172 6.88 -38.53 2.53
CA LEU A 172 7.76 -37.39 2.84
C LEU A 172 8.73 -37.74 3.97
N ILE A 173 8.23 -38.49 4.96
CA ILE A 173 9.02 -39.12 6.02
C ILE A 173 8.61 -40.58 6.16
N LYS A 174 9.60 -41.42 6.43
CA LYS A 174 9.41 -42.74 7.02
C LYS A 174 9.99 -42.65 8.43
N PRO A 175 9.25 -43.01 9.49
CA PRO A 175 9.83 -43.18 10.81
C PRO A 175 11.09 -44.04 10.69
N ILE A 176 12.13 -43.64 11.40
CA ILE A 176 13.31 -44.50 11.59
C ILE A 176 12.78 -45.79 12.23
N GLU A 177 13.18 -46.96 11.74
CA GLU A 177 12.63 -48.27 12.16
C GLU A 177 12.66 -48.52 13.69
N THR A 178 13.42 -47.71 14.45
CA THR A 178 13.56 -47.77 15.91
C THR A 178 12.71 -46.76 16.69
N VAL A 179 12.00 -45.84 16.04
CA VAL A 179 11.30 -44.71 16.68
C VAL A 179 9.79 -44.85 16.40
N SER A 180 9.02 -45.11 17.45
CA SER A 180 7.57 -45.34 17.39
C SER A 180 6.81 -44.16 18.02
N THR A 181 5.57 -43.92 17.57
CA THR A 181 4.65 -42.95 18.21
C THR A 181 4.25 -43.36 19.63
N THR A 182 4.58 -44.57 20.07
CA THR A 182 4.48 -45.00 21.47
C THR A 182 5.47 -44.25 22.36
N ASP A 183 6.69 -44.05 21.88
CA ASP A 183 7.82 -43.54 22.67
C ASP A 183 8.13 -42.08 22.39
N PHE A 184 7.58 -41.54 21.28
CA PHE A 184 7.82 -40.17 20.83
C PHE A 184 6.55 -39.47 20.38
N PHE A 185 6.51 -38.16 20.59
CA PHE A 185 5.57 -37.25 19.94
C PHE A 185 6.18 -36.76 18.62
N TYR A 186 5.34 -36.58 17.60
CA TYR A 186 5.77 -36.08 16.29
C TYR A 186 5.01 -34.82 15.94
N LYS A 187 5.66 -33.94 15.18
CA LYS A 187 5.03 -32.78 14.54
C LYS A 187 5.74 -32.43 13.24
N ALA A 188 5.01 -31.80 12.34
CA ALA A 188 5.52 -31.26 11.09
C ALA A 188 5.07 -29.80 10.97
N THR A 189 6.00 -28.86 10.90
CA THR A 189 5.71 -27.43 11.02
C THR A 189 6.31 -26.66 9.85
N ILE A 190 5.53 -25.77 9.22
CA ILE A 190 6.06 -24.74 8.32
C ILE A 190 6.57 -23.57 9.16
N ASN A 191 7.89 -23.41 9.25
CA ASN A 191 8.48 -22.40 10.11
C ASN A 191 8.37 -21.00 9.48
N TYR A 192 8.54 -19.96 10.32
CA TYR A 192 8.48 -18.55 9.91
C TYR A 192 9.54 -18.17 8.86
N ASP A 193 10.56 -18.98 8.66
CA ASP A 193 11.61 -18.81 7.66
C ASP A 193 11.44 -19.68 6.41
N GLY A 194 10.27 -20.32 6.28
CA GLY A 194 9.88 -21.11 5.12
C GLY A 194 10.32 -22.56 5.13
N VAL A 195 11.19 -22.98 6.05
CA VAL A 195 11.60 -24.39 6.09
C VAL A 195 10.51 -25.22 6.76
N PHE A 196 10.06 -26.29 6.09
CA PHE A 196 9.16 -27.26 6.70
C PHE A 196 9.96 -28.32 7.44
N THR A 197 9.80 -28.36 8.77
CA THR A 197 10.55 -29.26 9.64
C THR A 197 9.65 -30.37 10.15
N ILE A 198 10.10 -31.60 10.05
CA ILE A 198 9.48 -32.76 10.69
C ILE A 198 10.34 -33.13 11.89
N SER A 199 9.74 -33.07 13.07
CA SER A 199 10.45 -33.20 14.35
C SER A 199 9.77 -34.22 15.27
N TYR A 200 10.56 -34.83 16.14
CA TYR A 200 10.06 -35.71 17.18
C TYR A 200 10.60 -35.34 18.57
N TYR A 201 9.88 -35.76 19.60
CA TYR A 201 10.19 -35.49 20.99
C TYR A 201 9.95 -36.72 21.87
N PRO A 202 10.93 -37.20 22.66
CA PRO A 202 10.75 -38.37 23.53
C PRO A 202 9.67 -38.12 24.59
N LYS A 203 8.77 -39.09 24.80
CA LYS A 203 7.75 -38.99 25.86
C LYS A 203 8.36 -39.04 27.26
N ASP A 204 9.50 -39.71 27.40
CA ASP A 204 10.36 -39.70 28.60
C ASP A 204 11.69 -38.97 28.31
N PRO A 205 11.69 -37.62 28.35
CA PRO A 205 12.85 -36.82 27.99
C PRO A 205 13.88 -36.76 29.13
N LYS A 206 15.17 -36.78 28.80
CA LYS A 206 16.22 -36.41 29.75
C LYS A 206 16.16 -34.90 30.04
N ASN A 207 16.61 -34.49 31.23
CA ASN A 207 16.61 -33.07 31.64
C ASN A 207 17.24 -32.17 30.55
N GLY A 208 16.49 -31.16 30.11
CA GLY A 208 16.93 -30.18 29.11
C GLY A 208 16.80 -30.61 27.64
N GLN A 209 16.25 -31.79 27.35
CA GLN A 209 16.08 -32.26 25.96
C GLN A 209 14.92 -31.52 25.25
N GLY A 210 15.21 -30.97 24.07
CA GLY A 210 14.27 -30.27 23.18
C GLY A 210 13.73 -31.16 22.04
N TRP A 211 12.99 -30.55 21.10
CA TRP A 211 12.56 -31.22 19.87
C TRP A 211 13.77 -31.55 18.99
N ILE A 212 13.75 -32.72 18.34
CA ILE A 212 14.81 -33.17 17.43
C ILE A 212 14.25 -33.14 16.00
N THR A 213 14.88 -32.37 15.12
CA THR A 213 14.54 -32.30 13.70
C THR A 213 15.00 -33.56 12.99
N SER A 214 14.06 -34.32 12.41
CA SER A 214 14.35 -35.52 11.62
C SER A 214 14.62 -35.21 10.16
N LYS A 215 13.89 -34.24 9.59
CA LYS A 215 13.99 -33.85 8.18
C LYS A 215 13.55 -32.41 7.98
N THR A 216 14.22 -31.72 7.07
CA THR A 216 13.85 -30.38 6.58
C THR A 216 13.45 -30.47 5.11
N ILE A 217 12.50 -29.63 4.70
CA ILE A 217 12.03 -29.53 3.33
C ILE A 217 11.88 -28.04 2.99
N PRO A 218 12.55 -27.54 1.93
CA PRO A 218 13.65 -28.20 1.21
C PRO A 218 14.88 -28.42 2.10
N GLU A 219 15.81 -29.27 1.66
CA GLU A 219 17.09 -29.48 2.36
C GLU A 219 17.94 -28.20 2.35
N ASN A 220 18.03 -27.52 1.21
CA ASN A 220 18.68 -26.22 1.09
C ASN A 220 17.72 -25.21 0.43
N ILE A 221 17.04 -24.44 1.28
CA ILE A 221 16.07 -23.42 0.83
C ILE A 221 16.72 -22.26 0.06
N CYS A 222 18.01 -22.00 0.27
CA CYS A 222 18.72 -20.92 -0.42
C CYS A 222 19.08 -21.25 -1.88
N LEU A 223 19.13 -22.54 -2.26
CA LEU A 223 19.49 -22.97 -3.62
C LEU A 223 18.33 -23.60 -4.40
N ASN A 224 17.32 -24.14 -3.71
CA ASN A 224 16.24 -24.88 -4.34
C ASN A 224 15.08 -24.00 -4.84
N SER A 225 15.23 -22.67 -4.86
CA SER A 225 14.21 -21.76 -5.36
C SER A 225 13.95 -21.97 -6.86
N THR A 226 12.76 -22.49 -7.18
CA THR A 226 12.28 -22.66 -8.56
C THR A 226 11.59 -21.43 -9.13
N PHE A 227 11.31 -20.41 -8.32
CA PHE A 227 10.56 -19.22 -8.73
C PHE A 227 11.33 -18.33 -9.71
N THR A 228 10.59 -17.74 -10.66
CA THR A 228 11.11 -16.79 -11.66
C THR A 228 10.76 -15.33 -11.38
N ASN A 229 9.92 -15.05 -10.38
CA ASN A 229 9.42 -13.71 -10.04
C ASN A 229 9.03 -13.63 -8.55
N SER A 230 9.94 -13.23 -7.66
CA SER A 230 9.65 -13.11 -6.21
C SER A 230 10.70 -12.27 -5.47
N GLU A 231 10.35 -11.74 -4.29
CA GLU A 231 11.28 -11.08 -3.35
C GLU A 231 12.36 -12.03 -2.78
N GLY A 232 12.26 -13.33 -3.07
CA GLY A 232 13.17 -14.35 -2.56
C GLY A 232 12.93 -14.72 -1.09
N ILE A 233 13.58 -15.79 -0.62
CA ILE A 233 13.40 -16.35 0.73
C ILE A 233 13.73 -15.34 1.83
N CYS A 234 14.74 -14.50 1.61
CA CYS A 234 15.22 -13.49 2.57
C CYS A 234 14.63 -12.09 2.39
N GLY A 235 13.77 -11.90 1.38
CA GLY A 235 13.29 -10.58 1.00
C GLY A 235 14.31 -9.82 0.14
N PHE A 236 13.92 -8.63 -0.30
CA PHE A 236 14.67 -7.86 -1.29
C PHE A 236 16.11 -7.55 -0.87
N ASN A 237 17.01 -7.47 -1.85
CA ASN A 237 18.43 -7.13 -1.67
C ASN A 237 19.15 -7.92 -0.57
N SER A 238 18.73 -9.17 -0.29
CA SER A 238 19.27 -9.97 0.80
C SER A 238 19.98 -11.22 0.29
N ILE A 239 20.97 -11.67 1.05
CA ILE A 239 21.74 -12.90 0.80
C ILE A 239 21.25 -13.98 1.75
N CYS A 240 20.85 -15.12 1.18
CA CYS A 240 20.47 -16.33 1.92
C CYS A 240 21.69 -17.23 2.12
N ASN A 241 22.05 -17.51 3.36
CA ASN A 241 23.05 -18.51 3.72
C ASN A 241 22.41 -19.63 4.52
N LEU A 242 22.81 -20.88 4.30
CA LEU A 242 22.29 -22.00 5.07
C LEU A 242 23.13 -22.23 6.33
N GLU A 243 22.48 -22.31 7.49
CA GLU A 243 23.12 -22.67 8.75
C GLU A 243 23.30 -24.19 8.89
N LYS A 244 24.06 -24.61 9.92
CA LYS A 244 24.33 -26.04 10.20
C LYS A 244 23.07 -26.85 10.50
N ASP A 245 22.03 -26.19 11.01
CA ASP A 245 20.73 -26.78 11.32
C ASP A 245 19.77 -26.81 10.11
N GLN A 246 20.27 -26.51 8.91
CA GLN A 246 19.50 -26.44 7.65
C GLN A 246 18.45 -25.33 7.62
N ARG A 247 18.58 -24.31 8.47
CA ARG A 247 17.73 -23.10 8.46
C ARG A 247 18.44 -21.97 7.70
N PRO A 248 17.69 -21.06 7.03
CA PRO A 248 18.28 -19.93 6.34
C PRO A 248 18.63 -18.80 7.31
N MET A 249 19.82 -18.24 7.15
CA MET A 249 20.28 -16.99 7.74
C MET A 249 20.36 -15.92 6.65
N CYS A 250 19.52 -14.90 6.79
CA CYS A 250 19.44 -13.78 5.87
C CYS A 250 20.36 -12.63 6.31
N LYS A 251 21.14 -12.09 5.37
CA LYS A 251 22.06 -10.97 5.61
C LYS A 251 21.99 -9.95 4.49
N CYS A 252 22.30 -8.70 4.81
CA CYS A 252 22.47 -7.67 3.81
C CYS A 252 23.87 -7.70 3.18
N PRO A 253 23.99 -7.46 1.87
CA PRO A 253 25.27 -7.20 1.23
C PRO A 253 25.90 -5.91 1.79
N GLU A 254 27.19 -5.70 1.50
CA GLU A 254 27.90 -4.51 1.96
C GLU A 254 27.26 -3.23 1.40
N GLY A 255 27.05 -2.22 2.25
CA GLY A 255 26.36 -0.98 1.90
C GLY A 255 24.84 -1.10 1.86
N TYR A 256 24.27 -2.15 2.44
CA TYR A 256 22.84 -2.31 2.68
C TYR A 256 22.58 -2.63 4.16
N SER A 257 21.45 -2.14 4.66
CA SER A 257 20.94 -2.40 6.01
C SER A 257 19.59 -3.10 5.96
N LEU A 258 19.24 -3.82 7.04
CA LEU A 258 17.92 -4.46 7.15
C LEU A 258 16.82 -3.39 7.10
N ILE A 259 15.73 -3.68 6.39
CA ILE A 259 14.53 -2.83 6.37
C ILE A 259 13.97 -2.63 7.77
N ASP A 260 13.90 -3.73 8.53
CA ASP A 260 13.58 -3.74 9.95
C ASP A 260 14.71 -4.46 10.70
N SER A 261 15.36 -3.75 11.61
CA SER A 261 16.44 -4.28 12.45
C SER A 261 16.07 -5.53 13.26
N ASN A 262 14.77 -5.75 13.51
CA ASN A 262 14.26 -6.92 14.25
C ASN A 262 13.77 -8.05 13.35
N ASN A 263 13.76 -7.87 12.03
CA ASN A 263 13.29 -8.86 11.07
C ASN A 263 14.32 -9.09 9.96
N MET A 264 15.21 -10.05 10.19
CA MET A 264 16.24 -10.41 9.21
C MET A 264 15.70 -11.03 7.92
N TYR A 265 14.44 -11.47 7.89
CA TYR A 265 13.78 -12.07 6.72
C TYR A 265 12.95 -11.05 5.92
N GLY A 266 12.97 -9.78 6.33
CA GLY A 266 12.17 -8.70 5.76
C GLY A 266 12.81 -7.98 4.58
N GLY A 267 14.04 -8.33 4.19
CA GLY A 267 14.79 -7.65 3.14
C GLY A 267 15.74 -6.56 3.62
N CYS A 268 16.48 -5.99 2.68
CA CYS A 268 17.49 -4.96 2.88
C CYS A 268 17.26 -3.75 1.98
N ILE A 269 17.73 -2.60 2.44
CA ILE A 269 17.72 -1.31 1.75
C ILE A 269 19.15 -0.77 1.61
N PRO A 270 19.48 -0.09 0.50
CA PRO A 270 20.81 0.47 0.32
C PRO A 270 21.06 1.61 1.32
N ASP A 271 22.26 1.63 1.89
CA ASP A 271 22.77 2.71 2.75
C ASP A 271 23.25 3.93 1.92
N PHE A 272 23.11 3.84 0.61
CA PHE A 272 23.52 4.84 -0.36
C PHE A 272 22.34 5.23 -1.25
N GLN A 273 22.40 6.45 -1.80
CA GLN A 273 21.34 6.98 -2.62
C GLN A 273 21.36 6.34 -4.02
N VAL A 274 20.28 5.66 -4.41
CA VAL A 274 20.09 5.15 -5.76
C VAL A 274 19.61 6.30 -6.65
N ILE A 275 20.39 6.67 -7.67
CA ILE A 275 20.06 7.74 -8.62
C ILE A 275 19.77 7.09 -9.98
N CYS A 276 18.50 7.07 -10.41
CA CYS A 276 18.12 6.63 -11.75
C CYS A 276 17.93 7.85 -12.66
N GLN A 277 18.96 8.27 -13.40
CA GLN A 277 18.81 9.25 -14.47
C GLN A 277 18.38 8.53 -15.76
N GLY A 278 17.09 8.57 -16.08
CA GLY A 278 16.56 8.13 -17.36
C GLY A 278 16.89 9.15 -18.45
N GLY A 279 17.99 8.95 -19.16
CA GLY A 279 18.34 9.76 -20.34
C GLY A 279 19.76 9.48 -20.81
N GLY A 280 19.91 8.90 -22.00
CA GLY A 280 21.20 8.57 -22.63
C GLY A 280 22.01 9.80 -23.04
N HIS A 281 22.52 10.56 -22.08
CA HIS A 281 23.57 11.54 -22.30
C HIS A 281 24.81 11.17 -21.52
N GLN A 282 25.88 10.93 -22.29
CA GLN A 282 27.26 10.65 -21.90
C GLN A 282 27.56 10.94 -20.43
N GLY A 283 27.56 9.89 -19.62
CA GLY A 283 28.11 9.93 -18.27
C GLY A 283 29.52 10.49 -18.35
N SER A 284 29.81 11.49 -17.52
CA SER A 284 31.18 11.98 -17.36
C SER A 284 32.06 10.81 -16.95
N GLN A 285 33.31 10.84 -17.40
CA GLN A 285 34.34 9.82 -17.17
C GLN A 285 34.72 9.61 -15.68
N ASP A 286 33.93 10.16 -14.74
CA ASP A 286 34.07 10.14 -13.29
C ASP A 286 32.92 9.41 -12.56
N ASP A 287 31.93 8.85 -13.27
CA ASP A 287 30.98 7.90 -12.64
C ASP A 287 31.69 6.55 -12.43
N LEU A 288 32.61 6.53 -11.46
CA LEU A 288 33.34 5.35 -11.06
C LEU A 288 32.38 4.41 -10.31
N TYR A 289 31.67 3.57 -11.06
CA TYR A 289 30.94 2.44 -10.48
C TYR A 289 31.96 1.48 -9.86
N ILE A 290 31.93 1.33 -8.54
CA ILE A 290 32.69 0.28 -7.85
C ILE A 290 31.83 -0.98 -7.91
N MET A 291 32.14 -1.85 -8.87
CA MET A 291 31.59 -3.19 -8.89
C MET A 291 32.27 -4.00 -7.80
N LYS A 292 31.52 -4.39 -6.77
CA LYS A 292 31.98 -5.31 -5.73
C LYS A 292 31.50 -6.71 -6.06
N GLU A 293 32.44 -7.62 -6.20
CA GLU A 293 32.13 -9.03 -6.43
C GLU A 293 31.62 -9.65 -5.11
N LEU A 294 30.43 -10.25 -5.16
CA LEU A 294 29.89 -11.05 -4.07
C LEU A 294 30.27 -12.51 -4.31
N GLN A 295 31.36 -12.94 -3.69
CA GLN A 295 31.88 -14.31 -3.82
C GLN A 295 30.84 -15.35 -3.35
N ASN A 296 30.73 -16.46 -4.07
CA ASN A 296 29.83 -17.57 -3.77
C ASN A 296 28.34 -17.17 -3.65
N THR A 297 27.93 -16.10 -4.34
CA THR A 297 26.52 -15.65 -4.40
C THR A 297 26.02 -15.84 -5.82
N ASP A 298 24.85 -16.48 -5.96
CA ASP A 298 24.19 -16.72 -7.26
C ASP A 298 22.82 -16.03 -7.30
N TRP A 299 22.35 -15.69 -8.50
CA TRP A 299 21.04 -15.08 -8.73
C TRP A 299 20.16 -16.04 -9.54
N PRO A 300 19.34 -16.88 -8.88
CA PRO A 300 18.60 -17.91 -9.60
C PRO A 300 17.51 -17.31 -10.50
N LYS A 301 17.65 -17.51 -11.83
CA LYS A 301 16.61 -17.59 -12.88
C LYS A 301 15.52 -16.50 -13.00
N SER A 302 15.64 -15.30 -12.41
CA SER A 302 14.49 -14.38 -12.21
C SER A 302 14.80 -12.88 -12.38
N ASP A 303 13.85 -12.15 -13.00
CA ASP A 303 13.65 -10.70 -12.88
C ASP A 303 12.85 -10.37 -11.59
N TYR A 304 13.04 -9.17 -11.03
CA TYR A 304 12.72 -8.83 -9.63
C TYR A 304 11.23 -8.87 -9.20
N GLU A 305 10.25 -8.64 -10.10
CA GLU A 305 8.81 -8.74 -9.81
C GLU A 305 7.93 -8.71 -11.08
N THR A 306 6.77 -9.38 -11.08
CA THR A 306 5.68 -9.17 -12.06
C THR A 306 4.39 -8.73 -11.38
N LEU A 307 3.96 -7.49 -11.62
CA LEU A 307 2.62 -7.00 -11.30
C LEU A 307 1.69 -7.30 -12.50
N SER A 308 0.76 -8.25 -12.38
CA SER A 308 -0.08 -8.68 -13.51
C SER A 308 -1.51 -9.11 -13.08
N PRO A 309 -2.57 -8.87 -13.89
CA PRO A 309 -2.45 -8.66 -15.32
C PRO A 309 -3.07 -7.39 -15.93
N ILE A 310 -2.20 -6.69 -16.66
CA ILE A 310 -2.56 -5.82 -17.78
C ILE A 310 -2.70 -6.69 -19.03
N VAL A 311 -3.84 -7.38 -19.20
CA VAL A 311 -4.16 -8.06 -20.48
C VAL A 311 -4.68 -7.07 -21.54
N LEU A 312 -4.97 -5.83 -21.17
CA LEU A 312 -5.58 -4.85 -22.09
C LEU A 312 -4.59 -4.17 -23.07
N LEU A 313 -3.28 -4.30 -22.89
CA LEU A 313 -2.30 -3.62 -23.76
C LEU A 313 -2.00 -4.37 -25.06
N GLY A 314 -2.17 -5.70 -25.10
CA GLY A 314 -1.91 -6.47 -26.33
C GLY A 314 -2.85 -6.10 -27.49
N ILE A 315 -4.11 -5.79 -27.16
CA ILE A 315 -5.13 -5.39 -28.14
C ILE A 315 -4.89 -3.92 -28.56
N SER A 316 -4.49 -3.05 -27.62
CA SER A 316 -4.17 -1.65 -27.88
C SER A 316 -2.99 -1.48 -28.84
N VAL A 317 -1.90 -2.25 -28.67
CA VAL A 317 -0.72 -2.15 -29.53
C VAL A 317 -1.03 -2.58 -30.96
N LEU A 318 -1.84 -3.62 -31.16
CA LEU A 318 -2.26 -4.09 -32.48
C LEU A 318 -3.16 -3.08 -33.20
N VAL A 319 -4.07 -2.42 -32.48
CA VAL A 319 -4.92 -1.34 -33.01
C VAL A 319 -4.08 -0.10 -33.35
N ILE A 320 -3.11 0.26 -32.51
CA ILE A 320 -2.20 1.38 -32.76
C ILE A 320 -1.32 1.12 -33.98
N LEU A 321 -0.79 -0.10 -34.16
CA LEU A 321 0.00 -0.46 -35.34
C LEU A 321 -0.83 -0.44 -36.64
N MET A 322 -2.10 -0.87 -36.57
CA MET A 322 -3.04 -0.78 -37.71
C MET A 322 -3.36 0.69 -38.06
N LEU A 323 -3.52 1.56 -37.06
CA LEU A 323 -3.76 3.00 -37.26
C LEU A 323 -2.52 3.73 -37.79
N ILE A 324 -1.32 3.40 -37.30
CA ILE A 324 -0.05 3.95 -37.83
C ILE A 324 0.16 3.52 -39.28
N GLY A 325 -0.12 2.26 -39.62
CA GLY A 325 -0.08 1.78 -41.01
C GLY A 325 -1.02 2.56 -41.93
N ALA A 326 -2.24 2.88 -41.47
CA ALA A 326 -3.20 3.67 -42.23
C ALA A 326 -2.75 5.14 -42.43
N ILE A 327 -2.10 5.73 -41.43
CA ILE A 327 -1.58 7.12 -41.49
C ILE A 327 -0.34 7.22 -42.40
N CYS A 328 0.56 6.22 -42.38
CA CYS A 328 1.77 6.21 -43.20
C CYS A 328 1.50 6.01 -44.71
N PHE A 329 0.40 5.37 -45.10
CA PHE A 329 0.02 5.18 -46.50
C PHE A 329 -1.02 6.19 -47.02
N GLY A 330 -1.65 6.99 -46.14
CA GLY A 330 -2.82 7.80 -46.47
C GLY A 330 -2.60 9.29 -46.75
N PHE A 331 -1.46 9.89 -46.40
CA PHE A 331 -1.22 11.32 -46.62
C PHE A 331 0.22 11.62 -47.05
N PRO A 332 0.48 12.10 -48.27
CA PRO A 332 1.68 12.87 -48.53
C PRO A 332 1.45 14.26 -47.95
N TYR A 333 2.38 14.84 -47.20
CA TYR A 333 2.79 16.24 -47.36
C TYR A 333 3.88 16.65 -46.35
N ASN A 334 5.02 17.00 -46.93
CA ASN A 334 5.93 18.10 -46.58
C ASN A 334 5.79 18.75 -45.19
N CYS A 335 6.88 18.68 -44.42
CA CYS A 335 7.29 19.77 -43.54
C CYS A 335 8.73 20.21 -43.85
N LYS A 336 8.85 21.51 -44.11
CA LYS A 336 10.09 22.23 -44.39
C LYS A 336 11.00 22.27 -43.17
N LYS A 337 12.31 22.17 -43.43
CA LYS A 337 13.42 22.48 -42.50
C LYS A 337 13.34 23.92 -41.98
N ILE A 338 13.52 24.12 -40.68
CA ILE A 338 14.15 25.31 -40.10
C ILE A 338 15.32 24.85 -39.21
N LYS A 339 16.45 25.53 -39.40
CA LYS A 339 17.78 25.22 -38.85
C LYS A 339 17.97 25.73 -37.42
N ASN A 340 18.84 25.02 -36.70
CA ASN A 340 19.46 25.35 -35.42
C ASN A 340 19.95 26.81 -35.30
N SER A 341 19.76 27.38 -34.11
CA SER A 341 20.73 28.31 -33.50
C SER A 341 21.26 27.67 -32.22
N ARG A 342 22.59 27.46 -32.20
CA ARG A 342 23.36 27.06 -31.02
C ARG A 342 23.66 28.30 -30.19
N THR A 343 23.35 28.25 -28.90
CA THR A 343 24.06 28.99 -27.86
C THR A 343 24.26 28.05 -26.69
N ASN A 344 25.52 27.62 -26.52
CA ASN A 344 26.00 26.95 -25.32
C ASN A 344 25.96 27.94 -24.15
N ASN A 345 25.46 27.48 -22.99
CA ASN A 345 26.10 27.71 -21.70
C ASN A 345 25.56 26.71 -20.66
N SER A 346 26.51 25.96 -20.08
CA SER A 346 26.62 25.45 -18.70
C SER A 346 25.35 24.92 -17.99
N VAL A 347 25.18 23.60 -17.75
CA VAL A 347 25.85 22.71 -16.76
C VAL A 347 25.08 22.60 -15.42
N VAL A 348 24.53 21.39 -15.20
CA VAL A 348 24.45 20.57 -13.95
C VAL A 348 23.26 20.72 -13.00
N GLY A 349 22.48 19.64 -12.90
CA GLY A 349 21.51 19.35 -11.83
C GLY A 349 22.14 18.54 -10.69
N LYS A 350 22.38 19.21 -9.56
CA LYS A 350 22.45 18.64 -8.20
C LYS A 350 21.20 19.16 -7.49
N ASN A 351 20.17 18.33 -7.30
CA ASN A 351 18.77 18.76 -7.52
C ASN A 351 18.10 19.74 -6.54
N LEU A 352 18.76 20.27 -5.51
CA LEU A 352 18.29 21.45 -4.77
C LEU A 352 19.48 22.35 -4.40
N ARG A 353 19.41 23.64 -4.72
CA ARG A 353 20.47 24.61 -4.36
C ARG A 353 20.37 24.99 -2.88
N ASN A 354 21.48 24.88 -2.15
CA ASN A 354 21.59 25.47 -0.82
C ASN A 354 21.96 26.96 -0.97
N PHE A 355 21.05 27.85 -0.60
CA PHE A 355 21.22 29.29 -0.66
C PHE A 355 21.69 29.84 0.68
N THR A 356 22.60 30.81 0.62
CA THR A 356 22.92 31.60 1.81
C THR A 356 21.80 32.58 2.13
N PHE A 357 21.64 32.97 3.39
CA PHE A 357 20.60 33.94 3.78
C PHE A 357 20.85 35.30 3.11
N LYS A 358 22.13 35.66 2.93
CA LYS A 358 22.52 36.87 2.21
C LYS A 358 22.07 36.86 0.74
N GLU A 359 22.26 35.74 0.04
CA GLU A 359 21.76 35.58 -1.34
C GLU A 359 20.25 35.81 -1.43
N LEU A 360 19.48 35.29 -0.47
CA LEU A 360 18.03 35.44 -0.47
C LEU A 360 17.57 36.85 -0.10
N ILE A 361 18.32 37.59 0.74
CA ILE A 361 18.09 39.02 0.96
C ILE A 361 18.28 39.79 -0.35
N GLU A 362 19.37 39.54 -1.07
CA GLU A 362 19.66 40.24 -2.33
C GLU A 362 18.62 39.90 -3.39
N ALA A 363 18.29 38.61 -3.55
CA ALA A 363 17.30 38.13 -4.52
C ALA A 363 15.90 38.72 -4.29
N THR A 364 15.53 38.99 -3.05
CA THR A 364 14.19 39.51 -2.68
C THR A 364 14.15 41.01 -2.43
N SER A 365 15.25 41.73 -2.72
CA SER A 365 15.39 43.16 -2.40
C SER A 365 15.06 43.47 -0.93
N ASN A 366 15.63 42.68 -0.02
CA ASN A 366 15.37 42.70 1.41
C ASN A 366 13.91 42.34 1.78
N PHE A 367 13.40 41.26 1.19
CA PHE A 367 12.04 40.74 1.43
C PHE A 367 10.94 41.80 1.23
N ARG A 368 11.03 42.59 0.15
CA ARG A 368 10.18 43.77 -0.07
C ARG A 368 8.79 43.45 -0.59
N GLU A 369 8.67 42.55 -1.55
CA GLU A 369 7.40 42.23 -2.23
C GLU A 369 6.80 40.96 -1.65
N GLU A 370 5.77 41.11 -0.80
CA GLU A 370 5.03 40.00 -0.22
C GLU A 370 3.98 39.49 -1.21
N LEU A 371 4.06 38.20 -1.54
CA LEU A 371 3.09 37.50 -2.39
C LEU A 371 1.92 36.94 -1.57
N GLY A 372 2.18 36.60 -0.31
CA GLY A 372 1.17 36.07 0.59
C GLY A 372 1.72 35.76 1.96
N ARG A 373 0.81 35.67 2.94
CA ARG A 373 1.13 35.41 4.34
C ARG A 373 0.17 34.39 4.91
N GLY A 374 0.74 33.29 5.40
CA GLY A 374 0.04 32.27 6.17
C GLY A 374 0.25 32.47 7.67
N SER A 375 -0.29 31.55 8.47
CA SER A 375 -0.17 31.57 9.93
C SER A 375 1.28 31.44 10.42
N PHE A 376 2.14 30.78 9.64
CA PHE A 376 3.50 30.38 10.06
C PHE A 376 4.59 30.75 9.05
N SER A 377 4.23 31.39 7.94
CA SER A 377 5.17 31.73 6.86
C SER A 377 4.75 32.95 6.06
N ILE A 378 5.73 33.63 5.48
CA ILE A 378 5.52 34.73 4.54
C ILE A 378 6.24 34.36 3.23
N VAL A 379 5.56 34.53 2.11
CA VAL A 379 6.10 34.27 0.78
C VAL A 379 6.44 35.59 0.11
N TYR A 380 7.66 35.71 -0.38
CA TYR A 380 8.16 36.90 -1.05
C TYR A 380 8.50 36.60 -2.50
N LYS A 381 8.37 37.59 -3.37
CA LYS A 381 8.91 37.50 -4.72
C LYS A 381 10.40 37.77 -4.70
N GLY A 382 11.15 37.01 -5.49
CA GLY A 382 12.56 37.28 -5.73
C GLY A 382 12.97 37.00 -7.16
N THR A 383 14.21 37.37 -7.48
CA THR A 383 14.83 37.09 -8.77
C THR A 383 16.21 36.48 -8.56
N ILE A 384 16.42 35.29 -9.12
CA ILE A 384 17.70 34.56 -9.06
C ILE A 384 18.11 34.26 -10.50
N GLU A 385 19.30 34.71 -10.92
CA GLU A 385 19.83 34.46 -12.28
C GLU A 385 18.81 34.81 -13.39
N MET A 386 18.16 35.97 -13.26
CA MET A 386 17.09 36.47 -14.15
C MET A 386 15.76 35.69 -14.13
N THR A 387 15.64 34.66 -13.29
CA THR A 387 14.42 33.87 -13.13
C THR A 387 13.63 34.35 -11.91
N SER A 388 12.31 34.54 -12.07
CA SER A 388 11.44 34.88 -10.94
C SER A 388 11.21 33.65 -10.04
N VAL A 389 11.32 33.85 -8.73
CA VAL A 389 11.17 32.80 -7.72
C VAL A 389 10.22 33.25 -6.61
N ALA A 390 9.62 32.28 -5.92
CA ALA A 390 8.86 32.49 -4.70
C ALA A 390 9.67 32.02 -3.49
N VAL A 391 9.95 32.93 -2.56
CA VAL A 391 10.80 32.70 -1.39
C VAL A 391 9.93 32.63 -0.14
N LYS A 392 9.63 31.41 0.33
CA LYS A 392 8.82 31.15 1.53
C LYS A 392 9.72 31.15 2.77
N LYS A 393 9.57 32.18 3.60
CA LYS A 393 10.27 32.34 4.88
C LYS A 393 9.39 31.88 6.02
N LEU A 394 9.86 30.90 6.81
CA LEU A 394 9.13 30.38 7.97
C LEU A 394 9.43 31.23 9.22
N ASP A 395 8.42 31.51 10.04
CA ASP A 395 8.57 32.23 11.32
C ASP A 395 9.06 31.26 12.43
N LYS A 396 9.84 31.70 13.41
CA LYS A 396 10.45 30.81 14.42
C LYS A 396 9.69 30.76 15.75
N LEU A 397 8.59 31.49 15.89
CA LEU A 397 7.82 31.52 17.15
C LEU A 397 7.12 30.19 17.49
N PHE A 398 7.09 29.22 16.56
CA PHE A 398 6.36 27.95 16.70
C PHE A 398 7.30 26.74 16.60
N ARG A 399 7.25 25.85 17.61
CA ARG A 399 8.10 24.64 17.74
C ARG A 399 7.93 23.63 16.59
N ASP A 400 6.86 23.72 15.80
CA ASP A 400 6.56 22.79 14.72
C ASP A 400 7.21 23.15 13.36
N ASN A 401 7.73 24.37 13.19
CA ASN A 401 8.18 24.84 11.87
C ASN A 401 9.49 24.20 11.38
N ASP A 402 10.35 23.73 12.30
CA ASP A 402 11.51 22.91 11.91
C ASP A 402 11.06 21.56 11.32
N LYS A 403 9.93 21.00 11.79
CA LYS A 403 9.38 19.76 11.22
C LYS A 403 8.75 20.01 9.85
N GLU A 404 7.99 21.10 9.68
CA GLU A 404 7.40 21.47 8.38
C GLU A 404 8.48 21.75 7.34
N PHE A 405 9.54 22.50 7.72
CA PHE A 405 10.69 22.74 6.86
C PHE A 405 11.35 21.44 6.39
N GLN A 406 11.67 20.55 7.32
CA GLN A 406 12.29 19.26 6.98
C GLN A 406 11.34 18.38 6.14
N THR A 407 10.04 18.43 6.44
CA THR A 407 9.03 17.71 5.66
C THR A 407 9.00 18.22 4.22
N GLU A 408 8.92 19.53 3.99
CA GLU A 408 8.94 20.10 2.63
C GLU A 408 10.24 19.71 1.92
N VAL A 409 11.42 19.96 2.51
CA VAL A 409 12.70 19.62 1.86
C VAL A 409 12.80 18.13 1.50
N ASN A 410 12.35 17.23 2.37
CA ASN A 410 12.42 15.79 2.15
C ASN A 410 11.37 15.27 1.16
N VAL A 411 10.13 15.80 1.23
CA VAL A 411 9.00 15.36 0.39
C VAL A 411 9.10 15.98 -1.01
N ILE A 412 9.08 17.31 -1.13
CA ILE A 412 9.05 17.96 -2.45
C ILE A 412 10.40 17.90 -3.15
N GLY A 413 11.51 17.83 -2.40
CA GLY A 413 12.86 17.72 -2.96
C GLY A 413 13.12 16.47 -3.79
N GLN A 414 12.27 15.45 -3.65
CA GLN A 414 12.36 14.17 -4.37
C GLN A 414 11.27 14.00 -5.44
N THR A 415 10.34 14.95 -5.55
CA THR A 415 9.20 14.87 -6.49
C THR A 415 9.40 15.78 -7.69
N HIS A 416 8.98 15.30 -8.88
CA HIS A 416 8.99 16.11 -10.10
C HIS A 416 7.80 15.75 -10.99
N HIS A 417 6.79 16.60 -11.00
CA HIS A 417 5.58 16.39 -11.80
C HIS A 417 4.98 17.74 -12.23
N ARG A 418 4.40 17.79 -13.43
CA ARG A 418 3.87 19.03 -14.05
C ARG A 418 2.75 19.71 -13.25
N ASN A 419 2.04 18.94 -12.41
CA ASN A 419 0.96 19.45 -11.57
C ASN A 419 1.38 19.63 -10.10
N LEU A 420 2.69 19.68 -9.81
CA LEU A 420 3.24 20.05 -8.49
C LEU A 420 4.16 21.25 -8.65
N VAL A 421 4.20 22.12 -7.64
CA VAL A 421 5.14 23.25 -7.61
C VAL A 421 6.54 22.74 -7.29
N ARG A 422 7.51 23.09 -8.13
CA ARG A 422 8.90 22.66 -7.98
C ARG A 422 9.65 23.47 -6.93
N LEU A 423 10.23 22.77 -5.96
CA LEU A 423 11.26 23.34 -5.08
C LEU A 423 12.57 23.47 -5.86
N LEU A 424 13.16 24.67 -5.85
CA LEU A 424 14.42 25.00 -6.50
C LEU A 424 15.61 24.91 -5.52
N GLY A 425 15.34 25.17 -4.24
CA GLY A 425 16.36 25.09 -3.19
C GLY A 425 15.86 25.58 -1.85
N TYR A 426 16.77 25.69 -0.89
CA TYR A 426 16.47 26.06 0.48
C TYR A 426 17.63 26.82 1.12
N CYS A 427 17.36 27.51 2.22
CA CYS A 427 18.35 28.09 3.12
C CYS A 427 18.13 27.54 4.53
N ASN A 428 19.19 26.98 5.10
CA ASN A 428 19.22 26.44 6.46
C ASN A 428 20.41 27.05 7.23
N GLU A 429 20.36 28.35 7.49
CA GLU A 429 21.43 29.09 8.16
C GLU A 429 20.99 29.63 9.52
N GLY A 430 21.57 29.10 10.60
CA GLY A 430 21.30 29.54 11.97
C GLY A 430 19.80 29.47 12.30
N GLN A 431 19.16 30.64 12.41
CA GLN A 431 17.72 30.77 12.70
C GLN A 431 16.84 30.85 11.45
N HIS A 432 17.41 30.91 10.26
CA HIS A 432 16.69 31.09 9.02
C HIS A 432 16.34 29.75 8.39
N ARG A 433 15.04 29.51 8.20
CA ARG A 433 14.46 28.39 7.45
C ARG A 433 13.66 28.98 6.30
N ILE A 434 14.21 28.88 5.08
CA ILE A 434 13.62 29.51 3.90
C ILE A 434 13.63 28.52 2.74
N LEU A 435 12.53 28.46 2.02
CA LEU A 435 12.33 27.58 0.87
C LEU A 435 12.18 28.44 -0.39
N VAL A 436 12.76 27.99 -1.50
CA VAL A 436 12.76 28.71 -2.77
C VAL A 436 12.05 27.86 -3.83
N TYR A 437 10.94 28.35 -4.33
CA TYR A 437 10.11 27.70 -5.34
C TYR A 437 10.15 28.44 -6.67
N GLU A 438 9.78 27.76 -7.75
CA GLU A 438 9.40 28.44 -8.99
C GLU A 438 8.22 29.40 -8.74
N PHE A 439 8.22 30.53 -9.45
CA PHE A 439 7.17 31.53 -9.31
C PHE A 439 5.94 31.19 -10.17
N MET A 440 4.75 31.24 -9.58
CA MET A 440 3.46 31.01 -10.23
C MET A 440 2.79 32.35 -10.52
N SER A 441 2.70 32.73 -11.80
CA SER A 441 2.33 34.09 -12.22
C SER A 441 0.85 34.41 -12.05
N ASN A 442 -0.04 33.41 -12.10
CA ASN A 442 -1.48 33.60 -11.96
C ASN A 442 -1.99 33.39 -10.52
N GLY A 443 -1.07 33.26 -9.55
CA GLY A 443 -1.40 33.20 -8.13
C GLY A 443 -2.13 31.91 -7.71
N THR A 444 -3.04 32.03 -6.76
CA THR A 444 -3.76 30.88 -6.17
C THR A 444 -5.06 30.58 -6.91
N LEU A 445 -5.53 29.34 -6.81
CA LEU A 445 -6.87 28.96 -7.28
C LEU A 445 -7.96 29.72 -6.52
N ALA A 446 -7.77 30.01 -5.22
CA ALA A 446 -8.71 30.81 -4.43
C ALA A 446 -8.94 32.21 -5.05
N SER A 447 -7.86 32.90 -5.45
CA SER A 447 -7.95 34.21 -6.11
C SER A 447 -8.53 34.13 -7.52
N PHE A 448 -8.46 32.97 -8.16
CA PHE A 448 -9.04 32.75 -9.48
C PHE A 448 -10.54 32.44 -9.41
N LEU A 449 -10.99 31.64 -8.45
CA LEU A 449 -12.38 31.20 -8.34
C LEU A 449 -13.30 32.22 -7.66
N PHE A 450 -12.84 32.85 -6.57
CA PHE A 450 -13.71 33.64 -5.69
C PHE A 450 -13.68 35.13 -6.06
N THR A 451 -13.93 35.40 -7.33
CA THR A 451 -14.10 36.77 -7.85
C THR A 451 -15.54 37.00 -8.32
N PRO A 452 -15.98 38.26 -8.45
CA PRO A 452 -17.33 38.55 -8.96
C PRO A 452 -17.58 38.04 -10.39
N LEU A 453 -16.53 37.79 -11.17
CA LEU A 453 -16.61 37.27 -12.53
C LEU A 453 -16.38 35.75 -12.48
N LYS A 454 -17.33 34.97 -13.01
CA LYS A 454 -17.18 33.52 -13.10
C LYS A 454 -16.10 33.18 -14.12
N SER A 455 -15.18 32.30 -13.72
CA SER A 455 -14.12 31.80 -14.58
C SER A 455 -14.66 30.87 -15.66
N ASN A 456 -13.95 30.76 -16.78
CA ASN A 456 -14.34 29.89 -17.89
C ASN A 456 -14.56 28.43 -17.44
N TRP A 457 -15.64 27.80 -17.93
CA TRP A 457 -16.02 26.44 -17.55
C TRP A 457 -14.98 25.39 -17.94
N GLY A 458 -14.48 25.46 -19.18
CA GLY A 458 -13.45 24.53 -19.67
C GLY A 458 -12.15 24.63 -18.87
N GLN A 459 -11.71 25.85 -18.57
CA GLN A 459 -10.52 26.08 -17.77
C GLN A 459 -10.66 25.54 -16.34
N ARG A 460 -11.85 25.66 -15.73
CA ARG A 460 -12.15 25.06 -14.41
C ARG A 460 -12.05 23.54 -14.45
N PHE A 461 -12.55 22.91 -15.52
CA PHE A 461 -12.42 21.47 -15.71
C PHE A 461 -10.95 21.04 -15.85
N ASP A 462 -10.15 21.75 -16.66
CA ASP A 462 -8.72 21.47 -16.82
C ASP A 462 -7.93 21.60 -15.51
N ILE A 463 -8.28 22.60 -14.69
CA ILE A 463 -7.73 22.77 -13.34
C ILE A 463 -8.05 21.56 -12.46
N ALA A 464 -9.33 21.15 -12.40
CA ALA A 464 -9.74 19.98 -11.61
C ALA A 464 -9.00 18.71 -12.05
N LEU A 465 -8.85 18.52 -13.36
CA LEU A 465 -8.11 17.42 -13.94
C LEU A 465 -6.61 17.46 -13.59
N GLY A 466 -6.01 18.65 -13.63
CA GLY A 466 -4.62 18.87 -13.22
C GLY A 466 -4.38 18.54 -11.75
N ILE A 467 -5.27 18.95 -10.85
CA ILE A 467 -5.20 18.62 -9.42
C ILE A 467 -5.32 17.10 -9.23
N ALA A 468 -6.28 16.45 -9.89
CA ALA A 468 -6.44 15.00 -9.80
C ALA A 468 -5.19 14.25 -10.26
N ARG A 469 -4.56 14.67 -11.37
CA ARG A 469 -3.27 14.12 -11.84
C ARG A 469 -2.14 14.31 -10.84
N GLY A 470 -2.04 15.49 -10.24
CA GLY A 470 -1.05 15.75 -9.19
C GLY A 470 -1.23 14.84 -7.97
N LEU A 471 -2.46 14.60 -7.55
CA LEU A 471 -2.77 13.69 -6.43
C LEU A 471 -2.53 12.22 -6.77
N VAL A 472 -2.87 11.77 -8.00
CA VAL A 472 -2.52 10.41 -8.46
C VAL A 472 -1.03 10.18 -8.40
N TYR A 473 -0.24 11.15 -8.87
CA TYR A 473 1.22 11.07 -8.83
C TYR A 473 1.72 10.89 -7.38
N LEU A 474 1.22 11.70 -6.43
CA LEU A 474 1.60 11.62 -5.02
C LEU A 474 1.18 10.30 -4.35
N HIS A 475 0.00 9.79 -4.68
CA HIS A 475 -0.59 8.61 -4.02
C HIS A 475 -0.12 7.29 -4.61
N GLU A 476 0.11 7.22 -5.93
CA GLU A 476 0.23 5.94 -6.64
C GLU A 476 1.48 5.84 -7.54
N GLU A 477 2.14 6.96 -7.89
CA GLU A 477 3.28 6.94 -8.82
C GLU A 477 4.63 7.26 -8.15
N CYS A 478 4.63 7.88 -6.97
CA CYS A 478 5.84 8.08 -6.18
C CYS A 478 6.30 6.78 -5.51
N CYS A 479 7.62 6.57 -5.43
CA CYS A 479 8.23 5.41 -4.75
C CYS A 479 7.87 5.30 -3.27
N THR A 480 7.48 6.42 -2.65
CA THR A 480 6.89 6.47 -1.32
C THR A 480 5.56 7.20 -1.46
N GLN A 481 4.49 6.62 -0.92
CA GLN A 481 3.17 7.23 -0.96
C GLN A 481 3.17 8.52 -0.13
N ILE A 482 2.80 9.64 -0.75
CA ILE A 482 2.77 10.96 -0.12
C ILE A 482 1.30 11.38 0.06
N ASN A 483 0.87 11.54 1.31
CA ASN A 483 -0.41 12.19 1.61
C ASN A 483 -0.15 13.69 1.80
N HIS A 484 -0.83 14.55 1.05
CA HIS A 484 -0.63 16.00 1.11
C HIS A 484 -1.20 16.62 2.39
N CYS A 485 -2.37 16.15 2.84
CA CYS A 485 -3.00 16.53 4.12
C CYS A 485 -3.52 17.98 4.23
N ASP A 486 -3.44 18.80 3.17
CA ASP A 486 -3.90 20.20 3.18
C ASP A 486 -4.29 20.69 1.78
N ILE A 487 -5.03 19.87 1.05
CA ILE A 487 -5.58 20.25 -0.25
C ILE A 487 -6.72 21.26 -0.05
N LYS A 488 -6.52 22.46 -0.60
CA LYS A 488 -7.45 23.59 -0.56
C LYS A 488 -7.11 24.60 -1.66
N PRO A 489 -8.02 25.51 -2.07
CA PRO A 489 -7.76 26.42 -3.19
C PRO A 489 -6.57 27.38 -2.97
N GLN A 490 -6.18 27.66 -1.72
CA GLN A 490 -5.03 28.50 -1.40
C GLN A 490 -3.68 27.80 -1.68
N ASN A 491 -3.68 26.46 -1.64
CA ASN A 491 -2.49 25.62 -1.86
C ASN A 491 -2.40 25.07 -3.29
N ILE A 492 -3.36 25.42 -4.15
CA ILE A 492 -3.27 25.17 -5.59
C ILE A 492 -2.86 26.48 -6.27
N LEU A 493 -1.71 26.49 -6.93
CA LEU A 493 -1.21 27.63 -7.69
C LEU A 493 -1.45 27.44 -9.19
N LEU A 494 -1.48 28.54 -9.92
CA LEU A 494 -1.70 28.56 -11.36
C LEU A 494 -0.46 29.12 -12.07
N ASP A 495 0.09 28.35 -13.00
CA ASP A 495 1.16 28.83 -13.88
C ASP A 495 0.62 29.77 -14.97
N ASP A 496 1.51 30.24 -15.84
CA ASP A 496 1.21 31.24 -16.89
C ASP A 496 0.21 30.74 -17.95
N GLN A 497 0.00 29.42 -18.07
CA GLN A 497 -1.07 28.83 -18.89
C GLN A 497 -2.28 28.40 -18.07
N TYR A 498 -2.37 28.80 -16.79
CA TYR A 498 -3.43 28.41 -15.85
C TYR A 498 -3.48 26.90 -15.58
N ASN A 499 -2.37 26.18 -15.74
CA ASN A 499 -2.30 24.80 -15.28
C ASN A 499 -2.21 24.78 -13.75
N ALA A 500 -2.94 23.87 -13.13
CA ALA A 500 -2.93 23.69 -11.68
C ALA A 500 -1.63 23.02 -11.20
N ARG A 501 -1.02 23.62 -10.18
CA ARG A 501 0.15 23.08 -9.46
C ARG A 501 -0.10 23.04 -7.96
N ILE A 502 -0.05 21.84 -7.40
CA ILE A 502 -0.21 21.61 -5.96
C ILE A 502 1.05 22.11 -5.23
N SER A 503 0.86 22.85 -4.15
CA SER A 503 1.92 23.48 -3.35
C SER A 503 1.65 23.29 -1.85
N ASP A 504 2.63 23.68 -1.03
CA ASP A 504 2.56 23.67 0.44
C ASP A 504 2.50 22.26 1.08
N PHE A 505 3.64 21.57 1.04
CA PHE A 505 3.83 20.22 1.58
C PHE A 505 4.19 20.20 3.08
N GLY A 506 4.04 21.32 3.79
CA GLY A 506 4.45 21.41 5.21
C GLY A 506 3.76 20.40 6.12
N LEU A 507 2.53 20.00 5.78
CA LEU A 507 1.75 19.00 6.50
C LEU A 507 1.81 17.60 5.89
N ALA A 508 2.56 17.42 4.80
CA ALA A 508 2.60 16.15 4.08
C ALA A 508 3.12 15.00 4.94
N LYS A 509 2.65 13.80 4.67
CA LYS A 509 3.04 12.57 5.36
C LYS A 509 3.56 11.56 4.37
N LEU A 510 4.77 11.08 4.63
CA LEU A 510 5.36 9.93 3.96
C LEU A 510 4.82 8.68 4.63
N LEU A 511 4.05 7.89 3.91
CA LEU A 511 3.67 6.54 4.31
C LEU A 511 4.58 5.57 3.56
N LEU A 512 5.36 4.80 4.31
CA LEU A 512 6.05 3.63 3.73
C LEU A 512 4.98 2.68 3.17
N ILE A 513 5.27 1.96 2.09
CA ILE A 513 4.31 1.10 1.37
C ILE A 513 3.61 0.07 2.29
N ASN A 514 4.21 -0.26 3.44
CA ASN A 514 3.66 -1.18 4.45
C ASN A 514 3.00 -0.48 5.68
N GLN A 515 2.87 0.85 5.68
CA GLN A 515 2.21 1.63 6.73
C GLN A 515 0.85 2.13 6.25
N SER A 516 -0.22 1.63 6.87
CA SER A 516 -1.60 2.08 6.63
C SER A 516 -2.01 3.30 7.46
N HIS A 517 -1.15 3.77 8.38
CA HIS A 517 -1.49 4.79 9.38
C HIS A 517 -0.27 5.59 9.86
N THR A 518 -0.51 6.82 10.32
CA THR A 518 0.42 7.64 11.11
C THR A 518 -0.31 8.23 12.31
N GLU A 519 0.22 8.04 13.53
CA GLU A 519 -0.32 8.67 14.75
C GLU A 519 0.14 10.13 14.82
N THR A 520 -0.70 11.06 14.35
CA THR A 520 -0.44 12.50 14.51
C THR A 520 -1.72 13.22 14.94
N GLY A 521 -1.57 14.26 15.77
CA GLY A 521 -2.70 15.10 16.20
C GLY A 521 -3.36 15.80 15.00
N ILE A 522 -4.62 16.23 15.17
CA ILE A 522 -5.42 16.88 14.13
C ILE A 522 -4.67 18.09 13.57
N ARG A 523 -4.31 18.05 12.28
CA ARG A 523 -3.69 19.14 11.51
C ARG A 523 -4.35 19.22 10.14
N GLY A 524 -4.65 20.42 9.67
CA GLY A 524 -5.35 20.67 8.40
C GLY A 524 -6.30 21.87 8.50
N THR A 525 -6.84 22.32 7.37
CA THR A 525 -7.69 23.52 7.32
C THR A 525 -9.17 23.18 7.56
N LYS A 526 -9.80 23.82 8.57
CA LYS A 526 -11.24 23.64 8.88
C LYS A 526 -12.09 23.86 7.62
N GLY A 527 -12.98 22.90 7.33
CA GLY A 527 -13.80 22.87 6.12
C GLY A 527 -13.28 21.96 5.01
N TYR A 528 -12.01 21.51 5.09
CA TYR A 528 -11.40 20.59 4.12
C TYR A 528 -10.93 19.28 4.75
N VAL A 529 -10.86 19.24 6.09
CA VAL A 529 -10.47 18.06 6.88
C VAL A 529 -11.59 17.03 6.87
N ALA A 530 -11.24 15.78 6.53
CA ALA A 530 -12.17 14.67 6.49
C ALA A 530 -12.72 14.31 7.90
N PRO A 531 -14.01 13.93 8.03
CA PRO A 531 -14.65 13.66 9.34
C PRO A 531 -13.98 12.56 10.17
N ASP A 532 -13.43 11.55 9.51
CA ASP A 532 -12.69 10.42 10.09
C ASP A 532 -11.41 10.84 10.82
N TRP A 533 -10.82 11.97 10.43
CA TRP A 533 -9.66 12.54 11.10
C TRP A 533 -9.97 12.95 12.56
N PHE A 534 -11.21 13.35 12.84
CA PHE A 534 -11.67 13.70 14.18
C PHE A 534 -12.04 12.48 15.04
N ARG A 535 -12.13 11.29 14.45
CA ARG A 535 -12.52 10.02 15.10
C ARG A 535 -11.32 9.14 15.48
N SER A 536 -10.10 9.67 15.45
CA SER A 536 -8.84 8.92 15.68
C SER A 536 -8.64 7.73 14.74
N ALA A 537 -9.23 7.79 13.53
CA ALA A 537 -9.02 6.78 12.50
C ALA A 537 -7.63 6.94 11.83
N PRO A 538 -7.05 5.85 11.30
CA PRO A 538 -5.86 5.88 10.43
C PRO A 538 -5.90 6.95 9.33
N ILE A 539 -4.88 7.80 9.25
CA ILE A 539 -4.69 8.73 8.12
C ILE A 539 -4.27 7.92 6.88
N THR A 540 -5.10 7.96 5.84
CA THR A 540 -4.86 7.31 4.54
C THR A 540 -4.95 8.34 3.41
N THR A 541 -4.63 7.95 2.17
CA THR A 541 -4.84 8.79 0.96
C THR A 541 -6.27 9.29 0.79
N LYS A 542 -7.24 8.64 1.46
CA LYS A 542 -8.66 9.02 1.47
C LYS A 542 -8.93 10.37 2.13
N VAL A 543 -8.01 10.92 2.93
CA VAL A 543 -8.15 12.28 3.46
C VAL A 543 -7.99 13.32 2.35
N ASP A 544 -7.02 13.13 1.46
CA ASP A 544 -6.81 14.00 0.30
C ASP A 544 -7.94 13.83 -0.73
N THR A 545 -8.49 12.63 -0.87
CA THR A 545 -9.69 12.41 -1.71
C THR A 545 -10.88 13.23 -1.20
N TYR A 546 -11.11 13.25 0.11
CA TYR A 546 -12.17 14.08 0.69
C TYR A 546 -11.94 15.56 0.41
N SER A 547 -10.74 16.06 0.70
CA SER A 547 -10.38 17.46 0.44
C SER A 547 -10.49 17.83 -1.04
N PHE A 548 -10.11 16.92 -1.95
CA PHE A 548 -10.33 17.08 -3.39
C PHE A 548 -11.81 17.21 -3.74
N GLY A 549 -12.68 16.38 -3.14
CA GLY A 549 -14.13 16.47 -3.34
C GLY A 549 -14.70 17.83 -2.96
N VAL A 550 -14.24 18.40 -1.84
CA VAL A 550 -14.61 19.76 -1.43
C VAL A 550 -14.12 20.80 -2.45
N VAL A 551 -12.83 20.74 -2.82
CA VAL A 551 -12.25 21.66 -3.81
C VAL A 551 -12.93 21.54 -5.18
N LEU A 552 -13.33 20.33 -5.58
CA LEU A 552 -14.05 20.10 -6.82
C LEU A 552 -15.41 20.84 -6.82
N LEU A 553 -16.15 20.80 -5.71
CA LEU A 553 -17.38 21.58 -5.56
C LEU A 553 -17.11 23.09 -5.65
N GLU A 554 -16.07 23.58 -4.99
CA GLU A 554 -15.71 25.00 -5.05
C GLU A 554 -15.31 25.43 -6.47
N ILE A 555 -14.61 24.56 -7.22
CA ILE A 555 -14.27 24.80 -8.63
C ILE A 555 -15.54 24.90 -9.47
N ILE A 556 -16.41 23.88 -9.42
CA ILE A 556 -17.57 23.84 -10.33
C ILE A 556 -18.67 24.84 -9.96
N CYS A 557 -18.76 25.27 -8.69
CA CYS A 557 -19.75 26.26 -8.25
C CYS A 557 -19.17 27.69 -8.18
N CYS A 558 -17.85 27.86 -8.21
CA CYS A 558 -17.14 29.11 -7.90
C CYS A 558 -17.66 29.77 -6.61
N ARG A 559 -17.80 28.96 -5.56
CA ARG A 559 -18.33 29.36 -4.24
C ARG A 559 -17.47 28.74 -3.16
N LYS A 560 -17.24 29.45 -2.05
CA LYS A 560 -16.46 28.92 -0.92
C LYS A 560 -17.23 27.83 -0.20
N ASN A 561 -16.53 26.81 0.29
CA ASN A 561 -17.17 25.73 1.02
C ASN A 561 -17.86 26.21 2.30
N VAL A 562 -17.23 27.16 3.00
CA VAL A 562 -17.79 27.78 4.21
C VAL A 562 -17.99 29.27 3.96
N GLU A 563 -19.26 29.68 3.87
CA GLU A 563 -19.64 31.08 3.64
C GLU A 563 -20.78 31.44 4.62
N LYS A 564 -20.61 32.53 5.38
CA LYS A 564 -21.64 32.98 6.32
C LYS A 564 -22.70 33.75 5.55
N GLU A 565 -23.79 33.09 5.17
CA GLU A 565 -24.99 33.79 4.70
C GLU A 565 -25.89 34.13 5.91
N PRO A 566 -26.13 35.42 6.21
CA PRO A 566 -26.94 35.83 7.35
C PRO A 566 -28.43 35.47 7.22
N ASP A 567 -28.91 35.19 6.00
CA ASP A 567 -30.35 35.02 5.70
C ASP A 567 -30.78 33.56 5.43
N ASN A 568 -29.84 32.59 5.36
CA ASN A 568 -30.18 31.17 5.16
C ASN A 568 -29.07 30.22 5.69
N GLU A 569 -29.30 29.63 6.86
CA GLU A 569 -28.37 28.68 7.49
C GLU A 569 -28.17 27.38 6.67
N GLU A 570 -29.16 26.95 5.86
CA GLU A 570 -29.06 25.74 5.02
C GLU A 570 -28.03 25.88 3.88
N LYS A 571 -27.62 27.10 3.53
CA LYS A 571 -26.60 27.36 2.49
C LYS A 571 -25.19 27.57 3.05
N GLY A 572 -25.01 27.46 4.37
CA GLY A 572 -23.75 27.80 5.03
C GLY A 572 -22.56 26.89 4.67
N ILE A 573 -22.86 25.66 4.23
CA ILE A 573 -21.86 24.64 3.85
C ILE A 573 -22.15 24.13 2.44
N LEU A 574 -21.21 24.33 1.51
CA LEU A 574 -21.40 24.00 0.09
C LEU A 574 -21.58 22.50 -0.14
N THR A 575 -20.87 21.64 0.59
CA THR A 575 -21.02 20.17 0.46
C THR A 575 -22.44 19.72 0.72
N ASP A 576 -23.07 20.28 1.75
CA ASP A 576 -24.40 19.91 2.21
C ASP A 576 -25.44 20.45 1.22
N TRP A 577 -25.32 21.73 0.86
CA TRP A 577 -26.19 22.38 -0.11
C TRP A 577 -26.14 21.72 -1.50
N ALA A 578 -24.94 21.32 -1.95
CA ALA A 578 -24.77 20.61 -3.22
C ALA A 578 -25.44 19.23 -3.21
N TYR A 579 -25.34 18.49 -2.10
CA TYR A 579 -26.02 17.20 -1.93
C TYR A 579 -27.55 17.36 -1.92
N ASP A 580 -28.07 18.36 -1.19
CA ASP A 580 -29.52 18.65 -1.16
C ASP A 580 -30.05 19.02 -2.55
N CYS A 581 -29.29 19.84 -3.29
CA CYS A 581 -29.64 20.19 -4.67
C CYS A 581 -29.59 18.97 -5.60
N TYR A 582 -28.65 18.06 -5.41
CA TYR A 582 -28.55 16.82 -6.17
C TYR A 582 -29.78 15.92 -5.94
N ILE A 583 -30.13 15.67 -4.68
CA ILE A 583 -31.29 14.83 -4.32
C ILE A 583 -32.62 15.49 -4.76
N ALA A 584 -32.74 16.81 -4.60
CA ALA A 584 -33.91 17.56 -5.06
C ALA A 584 -33.99 17.71 -6.59
N ARG A 585 -32.98 17.26 -7.34
CA ARG A 585 -32.82 17.46 -8.80
C ARG A 585 -32.88 18.93 -9.21
N ARG A 586 -32.27 19.81 -8.41
CA ARG A 586 -32.23 21.27 -8.59
C ARG A 586 -30.79 21.80 -8.72
N LEU A 587 -29.93 21.05 -9.41
CA LEU A 587 -28.52 21.39 -9.59
C LEU A 587 -28.28 22.75 -10.27
N HIS A 588 -29.20 23.23 -11.12
CA HIS A 588 -29.10 24.54 -11.76
C HIS A 588 -29.00 25.71 -10.77
N ILE A 589 -29.49 25.55 -9.54
CA ILE A 589 -29.42 26.58 -8.50
C ILE A 589 -27.96 26.83 -8.07
N LEU A 590 -27.10 25.81 -8.13
CA LEU A 590 -25.67 25.91 -7.77
C LEU A 590 -24.86 26.74 -8.78
N LEU A 591 -25.39 26.92 -10.00
CA LEU A 591 -24.70 27.58 -11.10
C LEU A 591 -25.00 29.08 -11.19
N GLU A 592 -26.06 29.55 -10.53
CA GLU A 592 -26.51 30.94 -10.58
C GLU A 592 -26.59 31.46 -12.03
N ASN A 593 -25.70 32.38 -12.44
CA ASN A 593 -25.67 33.02 -13.77
C ASN A 593 -24.54 32.47 -14.67
N ASP A 594 -24.11 31.22 -14.47
CA ASP A 594 -23.02 30.58 -15.21
C ASP A 594 -23.53 29.88 -16.48
N ASP A 595 -23.79 30.67 -17.53
CA ASP A 595 -24.39 30.17 -18.78
C ASP A 595 -23.58 29.04 -19.44
N GLU A 596 -22.24 29.07 -19.35
CA GLU A 596 -21.39 28.01 -19.92
C GLU A 596 -21.64 26.67 -19.22
N ALA A 597 -21.64 26.65 -17.89
CA ALA A 597 -21.90 25.44 -17.11
C ALA A 597 -23.37 24.98 -17.23
N ILE A 598 -24.32 25.91 -17.34
CA ILE A 598 -25.74 25.60 -17.57
C ILE A 598 -25.94 24.89 -18.90
N ASN A 599 -25.24 25.33 -19.95
CA ASN A 599 -25.29 24.69 -21.27
C ASN A 599 -24.66 23.28 -21.27
N ASP A 600 -23.80 22.98 -20.29
CA ASP A 600 -23.16 21.67 -20.09
C ASP A 600 -23.60 21.00 -18.77
N ILE A 601 -24.89 21.14 -18.43
CA ILE A 601 -25.46 20.65 -17.16
C ILE A 601 -25.22 19.16 -16.89
N LYS A 602 -25.08 18.34 -17.95
CA LYS A 602 -24.80 16.90 -17.82
C LYS A 602 -23.39 16.65 -17.29
N SER A 603 -22.41 17.41 -17.76
CA SER A 603 -21.04 17.30 -17.25
C SER A 603 -20.96 17.88 -15.85
N PHE A 604 -21.67 18.99 -15.58
CA PHE A 604 -21.80 19.53 -14.22
C PHE A 604 -22.37 18.50 -13.23
N GLU A 605 -23.48 17.84 -13.59
CA GLU A 605 -24.10 16.78 -12.77
C GLU A 605 -23.12 15.64 -12.48
N LYS A 606 -22.37 15.18 -13.48
CA LYS A 606 -21.33 14.15 -13.28
C LYS A 606 -20.24 14.60 -12.32
N LEU A 607 -19.78 15.85 -12.42
CA LEU A 607 -18.75 16.40 -11.53
C LEU A 607 -19.27 16.53 -10.10
N VAL A 608 -20.54 16.90 -9.91
CA VAL A 608 -21.21 16.87 -8.59
C VAL A 608 -21.26 15.45 -8.05
N MET A 609 -21.62 14.46 -8.86
CA MET A 609 -21.63 13.05 -8.42
C MET A 609 -20.25 12.56 -8.01
N ILE A 610 -19.20 12.89 -8.78
CA ILE A 610 -17.81 12.57 -8.43
C ILE A 610 -17.43 13.22 -7.11
N ALA A 611 -17.80 14.48 -6.90
CA ALA A 611 -17.55 15.16 -5.64
C ALA A 611 -18.25 14.48 -4.46
N ILE A 612 -19.54 14.10 -4.60
CA ILE A 612 -20.30 13.38 -3.57
C ILE A 612 -19.65 12.03 -3.23
N TRP A 613 -19.12 11.30 -4.22
CA TRP A 613 -18.32 10.09 -3.99
C TRP A 613 -17.04 10.37 -3.19
N CYS A 614 -16.39 11.50 -3.44
CA CYS A 614 -15.16 11.89 -2.75
C CYS A 614 -15.41 12.32 -1.29
N ILE A 615 -16.53 12.98 -0.99
CA ILE A 615 -16.84 13.54 0.34
C ILE A 615 -17.60 12.58 1.29
N GLN A 616 -17.64 11.28 0.99
CA GLN A 616 -18.31 10.29 1.85
C GLN A 616 -17.72 10.31 3.28
N GLU A 617 -18.56 10.25 4.32
CA GLU A 617 -18.08 10.18 5.71
C GLU A 617 -17.24 8.92 5.95
N ASP A 618 -17.64 7.79 5.38
CA ASP A 618 -16.92 6.52 5.45
C ASP A 618 -15.76 6.50 4.43
N PRO A 619 -14.49 6.47 4.88
CA PRO A 619 -13.33 6.49 3.98
C PRO A 619 -13.25 5.29 3.04
N SER A 620 -13.85 4.15 3.41
CA SER A 620 -13.87 2.95 2.58
C SER A 620 -14.71 3.14 1.31
N ARG A 621 -15.72 4.02 1.36
CA ARG A 621 -16.61 4.35 0.24
C ARG A 621 -16.03 5.39 -0.71
N ARG A 622 -15.03 6.16 -0.28
CA ARG A 622 -14.35 7.13 -1.15
C ARG A 622 -13.59 6.40 -2.25
N PRO A 623 -13.65 6.80 -3.53
CA PRO A 623 -12.82 6.22 -4.58
C PRO A 623 -11.33 6.53 -4.35
N THR A 624 -10.42 5.83 -5.04
CA THR A 624 -9.01 6.27 -5.12
C THR A 624 -8.88 7.46 -6.07
N MET A 625 -7.84 8.28 -5.94
CA MET A 625 -7.64 9.40 -6.86
C MET A 625 -7.44 8.95 -8.32
N LYS A 626 -6.89 7.76 -8.57
CA LYS A 626 -6.86 7.19 -9.93
C LYS A 626 -8.24 6.86 -10.46
N LYS A 627 -9.14 6.33 -9.64
CA LYS A 627 -10.53 6.09 -10.04
C LYS A 627 -11.25 7.41 -10.29
N VAL A 628 -11.01 8.43 -9.47
CA VAL A 628 -11.51 9.80 -9.68
C VAL A 628 -11.02 10.36 -11.01
N LEU A 629 -9.73 10.25 -11.31
CA LEU A 629 -9.15 10.70 -12.58
C LEU A 629 -9.80 9.99 -13.77
N GLN A 630 -10.00 8.66 -13.70
CA GLN A 630 -10.70 7.91 -14.74
C GLN A 630 -12.16 8.35 -14.93
N MET A 631 -12.86 8.73 -13.85
CA MET A 631 -14.22 9.26 -13.92
C MET A 631 -14.25 10.66 -14.57
N LEU A 632 -13.27 11.52 -14.25
CA LEU A 632 -13.12 12.85 -14.86
C LEU A 632 -12.79 12.73 -16.36
N GLU A 633 -11.91 11.80 -16.76
CA GLU A 633 -11.53 11.56 -18.15
C GLU A 633 -12.61 10.81 -18.95
N GLY A 634 -13.72 10.40 -18.32
CA GLY A 634 -14.81 9.67 -18.96
C GLY A 634 -14.49 8.21 -19.31
N ILE A 635 -13.39 7.67 -18.77
CA ILE A 635 -12.95 6.27 -18.95
C ILE A 635 -13.77 5.33 -18.05
N ALA A 636 -14.12 5.81 -16.85
CA ALA A 636 -14.94 5.08 -15.90
C ALA A 636 -16.34 5.68 -15.81
N GLU A 637 -17.36 4.83 -15.77
CA GLU A 637 -18.74 5.26 -15.52
C GLU A 637 -18.91 5.77 -14.08
N VAL A 638 -19.68 6.84 -13.92
CA VAL A 638 -20.00 7.45 -12.61
C VAL A 638 -21.37 6.94 -12.17
N SER A 639 -21.38 6.00 -11.22
CA SER A 639 -22.62 5.49 -10.63
C SER A 639 -23.24 6.50 -9.67
N ILE A 640 -24.54 6.33 -9.39
CA ILE A 640 -25.28 7.17 -8.42
C ILE A 640 -24.61 7.07 -7.04
N PRO A 641 -24.15 8.19 -6.46
CA PRO A 641 -23.49 8.17 -5.16
C PRO A 641 -24.50 7.95 -4.02
N PRO A 642 -24.12 7.21 -2.96
CA PRO A 642 -24.91 7.12 -1.74
C PRO A 642 -24.87 8.45 -0.96
N SER A 643 -25.74 8.57 0.06
CA SER A 643 -25.67 9.71 0.98
C SER A 643 -24.29 9.82 1.61
N PRO A 644 -23.65 11.00 1.58
CA PRO A 644 -22.33 11.19 2.18
C PRO A 644 -22.37 11.14 3.70
N TYR A 645 -23.54 11.29 4.33
CA TYR A 645 -23.73 11.28 5.79
C TYR A 645 -24.20 9.92 6.29
N LEU A 646 -23.70 9.48 7.44
CA LEU A 646 -24.20 8.26 8.11
C LEU A 646 -25.58 8.56 8.71
N HIS A 647 -26.58 7.69 8.49
CA HIS A 647 -27.91 7.82 9.08
C HIS A 647 -27.81 7.98 10.61
N GLY A 648 -27.99 9.20 11.12
CA GLY A 648 -27.87 9.48 12.55
C GLY A 648 -27.74 10.95 13.00
N SER A 649 -27.59 11.93 12.10
CA SER A 649 -27.59 13.36 12.47
C SER A 649 -28.86 14.05 12.00
N VAL A 650 -29.99 13.70 12.65
CA VAL A 650 -31.12 14.63 12.78
C VAL A 650 -30.97 15.31 14.12
N SER A 651 -30.63 16.60 14.09
CA SER A 651 -31.20 17.62 14.98
C SER A 651 -30.92 18.98 14.39
#